data_AF-A0A3P3YD20-F1
#
_entry.id   AF-A0A3P3YD20-F1
#
_cell.length_a   1.000
_cell.length_b   1.000
_cell.length_c   1.000
_cell.angle_alpha   90.00
_cell.angle_beta   90.00
_cell.angle_gamma   90.00
#
_symmetry.space_group_name_H-M   'P 1'
#
loop_
_entity.id
_entity.type
_entity.pdbx_description
1 polymer ?
#
loop_
_entity_poly.entity_id
_entity_poly.type
_entity_poly.pdbx_seq_one_letter_code
_entity_poly.pdbx_strand_id
1 'polypeptide(L)'
;MKCFEVIAAVAGGAILIVIGASGHPPTHRHAGMFCTQQVDTLSQPPMPHVNDERNDHRAGKDRTHRVSGTTYSGVVQPNSLPDDIIRIILLEYGTDDDIRKTRLASKQWNKDALNEMVVRIHAVPRIALSKFAVIAADKFLADNGSFGRLATMYGMNVLCRMFVQGRLRTGASHPRCHAVVNDILCTTRTPEWLDIMPFLVKCGADTSLVTVLSLSYKELQSIPAEIGQLTSLKTLYLDNNKLQSIPAEIGQLTSLIELYLDNNKLQSIPAEIGQLTSLIELYLDNNKLQSIPDEIGQLTSLKELILSNNELQTIPAEIGQLTSLQELILSNNELQSIPDEIGQLTSLKELILSNNELQTIPAEIGQLTSLKTLNLFKNKLQSVPAEIGQLTLLKTLSLYDNKLQSIPDEIGQLTSLKELILSNNELQTIPAEIGQLTSLQELVLYHNNLQSIPAEIGKLTSLKKLNLFDNMLQSISAEIGQLTSLQELVLSLNELQSMPAEIGQLTSLQELVVGENQLQSIPAEIRRLTALKKLSLYDNMLQWIPAEIGQLASLQELVLYHNELQSIPAEIGQLTLLKKLSLFDNELQSIPAEIGQLTSLQELILFHNELQSIPAEIGRLTSLLELSLFDNKLQSIPAEIGQLTSLKKLDLFHNMLQSIPTEIGQLTSLQELSVYNNTLYYVPVEMFQLTSLKKLDLGENQLQSIFAEIGQLTSLQELFMRNINLQSIPAEIGQLKSLKKLDLGHNHLQSIPPEIGQLRSLQFLDLGHNQLQSIPAAIGQLKSLKKLVLFYNKLQSIPAEIRQLRSLVVY
;
A
#
# COMPACT_ATOMS: atom_id res chain seq x y z
N MET A 1 -11.79 23.88 29.24
CA MET A 1 -12.31 22.51 28.97
C MET A 1 -11.10 21.58 28.80
N LYS A 2 -11.25 20.26 28.86
CA LYS A 2 -10.11 19.36 28.62
C LYS A 2 -9.70 19.43 27.15
N CYS A 3 -8.43 19.68 26.87
CA CYS A 3 -7.87 19.54 25.53
C CYS A 3 -7.86 18.07 25.12
N PHE A 4 -8.05 17.81 23.83
CA PHE A 4 -7.83 16.50 23.21
C PHE A 4 -6.59 16.63 22.35
N GLU A 5 -5.53 15.90 22.69
CA GLU A 5 -4.35 15.76 21.85
C GLU A 5 -4.63 14.81 20.68
N VAL A 6 -4.05 15.13 19.53
CA VAL A 6 -4.05 14.25 18.35
C VAL A 6 -2.59 13.94 18.04
N ILE A 7 -2.07 12.86 18.62
CA ILE A 7 -0.74 12.35 18.31
C ILE A 7 -0.86 11.43 17.10
N ALA A 8 -0.25 11.81 15.99
CA ALA A 8 -0.19 11.02 14.76
C ALA A 8 1.16 10.28 14.68
N ALA A 9 1.22 9.09 15.27
CA ALA A 9 2.36 8.19 15.09
C ALA A 9 2.26 7.46 13.73
N VAL A 10 3.33 7.50 12.93
CA VAL A 10 3.40 6.81 11.63
C VAL A 10 4.10 5.48 11.81
N ALA A 11 3.32 4.40 11.89
CA ALA A 11 3.80 3.02 11.78
C ALA A 11 3.10 2.32 10.60
N GLY A 12 3.77 1.34 9.99
CA GLY A 12 3.46 0.83 8.65
C GLY A 12 2.00 0.50 8.34
N GLY A 13 1.42 1.22 7.38
CA GLY A 13 0.35 0.72 6.49
C GLY A 13 -1.08 0.70 7.02
N ALA A 14 -1.35 0.89 8.32
CA ALA A 14 -2.72 0.89 8.85
C ALA A 14 -2.94 1.96 9.95
N ILE A 15 -3.91 2.85 9.74
CA ILE A 15 -4.30 3.87 10.72
C ILE A 15 -5.20 3.21 11.78
N LEU A 16 -4.65 2.96 12.97
CA LEU A 16 -5.43 2.55 14.16
C LEU A 16 -5.72 3.77 15.04
N ILE A 17 -6.99 4.20 15.13
CA ILE A 17 -7.41 5.29 16.01
C ILE A 17 -7.75 4.69 17.39
N VAL A 18 -6.85 4.83 18.36
CA VAL A 18 -7.10 4.41 19.76
C VAL A 18 -7.44 5.64 20.61
N ILE A 19 -8.70 5.77 21.02
CA ILE A 19 -9.16 6.83 21.92
C ILE A 19 -9.03 6.34 23.36
N GLY A 20 -7.90 6.64 24.01
CA GLY A 20 -7.66 6.36 25.43
C GLY A 20 -7.71 7.65 26.26
N ALA A 21 -8.59 7.70 27.27
CA ALA A 21 -8.62 8.81 28.22
C ALA A 21 -7.84 8.43 29.50
N SER A 22 -6.72 9.10 29.77
CA SER A 22 -5.95 8.91 31.00
C SER A 22 -6.12 10.09 31.99
N GLY A 23 -6.07 9.76 33.27
CA GLY A 23 -5.98 10.70 34.39
C GLY A 23 -4.74 10.39 35.22
N HIS A 24 -4.22 11.40 35.93
CA HIS A 24 -2.88 11.39 36.53
C HIS A 24 -2.83 10.83 37.98
N PRO A 25 -1.63 10.67 38.60
CA PRO A 25 -1.22 9.48 39.41
C PRO A 25 -1.45 9.66 40.94
N PRO A 26 -0.86 8.88 41.90
CA PRO A 26 0.03 7.70 41.83
C PRO A 26 -0.30 6.50 42.77
N THR A 27 0.41 5.37 42.64
CA THR A 27 1.11 4.57 43.71
C THR A 27 1.39 3.09 43.32
N HIS A 28 2.40 2.49 43.96
CA HIS A 28 2.86 1.10 43.76
C HIS A 28 1.79 0.00 44.05
N ARG A 29 1.76 -1.09 43.25
CA ARG A 29 2.11 -2.49 43.63
C ARG A 29 1.80 -3.55 42.56
N HIS A 30 2.32 -4.75 42.78
CA HIS A 30 2.34 -5.92 41.87
C HIS A 30 0.99 -6.62 41.57
N ALA A 31 1.05 -7.40 40.48
CA ALA A 31 0.49 -8.76 40.27
C ALA A 31 -0.92 -8.95 39.68
N GLY A 32 -0.99 -9.82 38.65
CA GLY A 32 -1.89 -10.99 38.69
C GLY A 32 -3.06 -11.11 37.69
N MET A 33 -2.81 -11.84 36.58
CA MET A 33 -3.63 -12.97 36.05
C MET A 33 -5.14 -12.87 35.70
N PHE A 34 -5.43 -13.33 34.46
CA PHE A 34 -6.51 -14.23 33.99
C PHE A 34 -7.90 -13.76 33.47
N CYS A 35 -8.37 -14.56 32.48
CA CYS A 35 -9.71 -14.75 31.88
C CYS A 35 -10.22 -13.67 30.88
N THR A 36 -10.49 -13.91 29.58
CA THR A 36 -11.13 -14.97 28.74
C THR A 36 -12.62 -14.76 28.41
N GLN A 37 -12.92 -14.56 27.12
CA GLN A 37 -14.17 -14.84 26.34
C GLN A 37 -13.83 -14.39 24.90
N GLN A 38 -13.83 -15.17 23.81
CA GLN A 38 -14.66 -16.28 23.33
C GLN A 38 -16.09 -15.88 22.90
N VAL A 39 -16.25 -15.61 21.59
CA VAL A 39 -17.50 -15.77 20.82
C VAL A 39 -17.13 -16.26 19.41
N ASP A 40 -17.76 -17.35 18.96
CA ASP A 40 -17.48 -18.02 17.68
C ASP A 40 -18.36 -17.53 16.51
N THR A 41 -17.74 -17.50 15.32
CA THR A 41 -18.27 -17.78 13.96
C THR A 41 -19.65 -17.27 13.49
N LEU A 42 -19.69 -16.71 12.26
CA LEU A 42 -20.40 -17.31 11.09
C LEU A 42 -20.24 -16.50 9.77
N SER A 43 -19.49 -17.07 8.82
CA SER A 43 -19.79 -17.21 7.38
C SER A 43 -20.27 -16.03 6.48
N GLN A 44 -19.30 -15.38 5.80
CA GLN A 44 -19.06 -15.40 4.33
C GLN A 44 -20.14 -14.95 3.26
N PRO A 45 -19.73 -14.58 2.01
CA PRO A 45 -20.27 -13.41 1.29
C PRO A 45 -20.97 -13.73 -0.07
N PRO A 46 -21.11 -12.74 -1.00
CA PRO A 46 -20.19 -12.72 -2.15
C PRO A 46 -19.77 -11.34 -2.73
N MET A 47 -18.46 -11.19 -3.00
CA MET A 47 -17.74 -10.88 -4.27
C MET A 47 -18.29 -9.86 -5.34
N PRO A 48 -17.42 -9.28 -6.21
CA PRO A 48 -17.50 -7.86 -6.58
C PRO A 48 -17.73 -7.55 -8.07
N HIS A 49 -17.76 -6.24 -8.40
CA HIS A 49 -17.72 -5.71 -9.77
C HIS A 49 -16.29 -5.30 -10.21
N VAL A 50 -16.14 -5.17 -11.54
CA VAL A 50 -14.87 -5.16 -12.30
C VAL A 50 -14.28 -3.74 -12.51
N ASN A 51 -12.96 -3.69 -12.70
CA ASN A 51 -12.09 -2.55 -13.07
C ASN A 51 -12.54 -1.77 -14.32
N ASP A 52 -11.97 -0.57 -14.57
CA ASP A 52 -11.00 -0.42 -15.70
C ASP A 52 -10.14 0.87 -15.68
N GLU A 53 -9.10 0.86 -16.55
CA GLU A 53 -8.15 1.90 -16.99
C GLU A 53 -7.11 2.43 -15.93
N ARG A 54 -5.79 2.55 -16.18
CA ARG A 54 -4.99 2.86 -17.40
C ARG A 54 -3.54 2.39 -17.28
N ASN A 55 -2.89 2.09 -18.41
CA ASN A 55 -1.61 2.74 -18.74
C ASN A 55 -1.20 2.56 -20.22
N ASP A 56 -0.58 3.60 -20.77
CA ASP A 56 0.01 3.63 -22.11
C ASP A 56 1.17 2.63 -22.27
N HIS A 57 1.43 2.15 -23.50
CA HIS A 57 2.80 2.17 -24.05
C HIS A 57 2.83 2.14 -25.60
N ARG A 58 4.00 2.52 -26.13
CA ARG A 58 4.15 3.16 -27.46
C ARG A 58 4.24 2.22 -28.66
N ALA A 59 3.82 2.76 -29.81
CA ALA A 59 3.95 2.19 -31.15
C ALA A 59 5.40 1.93 -31.61
N GLY A 60 5.57 0.98 -32.54
CA GLY A 60 6.87 0.69 -33.13
C GLY A 60 6.89 -0.27 -34.33
N LYS A 61 6.25 0.10 -35.46
CA LYS A 61 6.75 -0.04 -36.87
C LYS A 61 5.62 -0.16 -37.91
N ASP A 62 5.55 0.83 -38.78
CA ASP A 62 4.92 0.71 -40.10
C ASP A 62 5.71 -0.26 -41.01
N ARG A 63 4.98 -1.06 -41.80
CA ARG A 63 5.24 -1.13 -43.25
C ARG A 63 3.97 -1.46 -44.03
N THR A 64 3.63 -0.55 -44.91
CA THR A 64 2.41 -0.43 -45.71
C THR A 64 2.18 -1.58 -46.71
N HIS A 65 0.92 -1.95 -46.93
CA HIS A 65 0.34 -1.99 -48.29
C HIS A 65 -1.19 -1.78 -48.27
N ARG A 66 -1.68 -0.75 -48.98
CA ARG A 66 -3.07 -0.63 -49.49
C ARG A 66 -3.25 -1.67 -50.63
N VAL A 67 -4.41 -2.12 -51.12
CA VAL A 67 -5.84 -1.66 -51.15
C VAL A 67 -6.72 -2.94 -51.24
N SER A 68 -8.03 -3.05 -51.01
CA SER A 68 -9.20 -2.13 -50.86
C SER A 68 -10.20 -2.78 -49.85
N GLY A 69 -11.43 -2.31 -49.55
CA GLY A 69 -12.25 -1.19 -50.05
C GLY A 69 -13.60 -1.61 -50.65
N THR A 70 -14.54 -2.11 -49.84
CA THR A 70 -15.99 -2.06 -50.08
C THR A 70 -16.77 -2.15 -48.75
N THR A 71 -17.78 -1.31 -48.60
CA THR A 71 -18.72 -1.30 -47.47
C THR A 71 -19.96 -2.15 -47.76
N TYR A 72 -20.49 -2.86 -46.77
CA TYR A 72 -21.92 -3.20 -46.75
C TYR A 72 -22.45 -3.35 -45.32
N SER A 73 -23.60 -2.74 -45.07
CA SER A 73 -24.41 -2.88 -43.86
C SER A 73 -25.32 -4.11 -43.95
N GLY A 74 -25.65 -4.76 -42.83
CA GLY A 74 -26.69 -5.80 -42.85
C GLY A 74 -26.77 -6.72 -41.63
N VAL A 75 -27.69 -6.38 -40.71
CA VAL A 75 -28.59 -7.27 -39.95
C VAL A 75 -28.09 -8.68 -39.57
N VAL A 76 -28.00 -8.93 -38.26
CA VAL A 76 -27.90 -10.27 -37.66
C VAL A 76 -29.16 -11.10 -37.97
N GLN A 77 -28.99 -12.34 -38.47
CA GLN A 77 -30.03 -13.38 -38.45
C GLN A 77 -29.52 -14.64 -37.72
N PRO A 78 -30.40 -15.39 -37.05
CA PRO A 78 -30.01 -16.50 -36.18
C PRO A 78 -29.80 -17.84 -36.91
N ASN A 79 -28.78 -18.56 -36.48
CA ASN A 79 -28.63 -20.03 -36.50
C ASN A 79 -29.30 -20.81 -37.64
N SER A 80 -28.60 -20.92 -38.77
CA SER A 80 -28.72 -22.06 -39.68
C SER A 80 -27.34 -22.65 -39.98
N LEU A 81 -27.23 -23.98 -39.95
CA LEU A 81 -26.17 -24.67 -40.69
C LEU A 81 -26.39 -24.41 -42.19
N PRO A 82 -25.33 -24.31 -43.02
CA PRO A 82 -25.51 -24.28 -44.46
C PRO A 82 -26.19 -25.57 -44.92
N ASP A 83 -27.34 -25.45 -45.59
CA ASP A 83 -28.12 -26.57 -46.14
C ASP A 83 -27.25 -27.52 -46.99
N ASP A 84 -26.18 -26.97 -47.58
CA ASP A 84 -25.21 -27.65 -48.43
C ASP A 84 -24.61 -28.91 -47.79
N ILE A 85 -24.28 -28.91 -46.49
CA ILE A 85 -23.61 -30.07 -45.86
C ILE A 85 -24.58 -31.25 -45.74
N ILE A 86 -25.82 -31.01 -45.31
CA ILE A 86 -26.85 -32.06 -45.22
C ILE A 86 -27.28 -32.51 -46.62
N ARG A 87 -27.34 -31.59 -47.59
CA ARG A 87 -27.57 -31.93 -49.01
C ARG A 87 -26.50 -32.85 -49.57
N ILE A 88 -25.21 -32.55 -49.36
CA ILE A 88 -24.10 -33.36 -49.89
C ILE A 88 -24.16 -34.79 -49.34
N ILE A 89 -24.40 -34.95 -48.03
CA ILE A 89 -24.51 -36.28 -47.39
C ILE A 89 -25.69 -37.08 -47.96
N LEU A 90 -26.84 -36.46 -48.17
CA LEU A 90 -28.02 -37.12 -48.73
C LEU A 90 -27.91 -37.39 -50.24
N LEU A 91 -27.21 -36.53 -51.00
CA LEU A 91 -26.98 -36.71 -52.43
C LEU A 91 -25.94 -37.81 -52.73
N GLU A 92 -24.93 -37.99 -51.87
CA GLU A 92 -23.92 -39.03 -52.06
C GLU A 92 -24.29 -40.39 -51.44
N TYR A 93 -25.11 -40.41 -50.37
CA TYR A 93 -25.34 -41.64 -49.56
C TYR A 93 -26.79 -41.89 -49.10
N GLY A 94 -27.76 -41.03 -49.45
CA GLY A 94 -29.18 -41.27 -49.18
C GLY A 94 -29.85 -42.18 -50.21
N THR A 95 -30.98 -42.80 -49.86
CA THR A 95 -31.84 -43.44 -50.87
C THR A 95 -32.72 -42.38 -51.56
N ASP A 96 -33.24 -42.66 -52.76
CA ASP A 96 -34.13 -41.74 -53.49
C ASP A 96 -35.36 -41.28 -52.66
N ASP A 97 -35.79 -42.11 -51.70
CA ASP A 97 -36.92 -41.81 -50.83
C ASP A 97 -36.55 -40.90 -49.64
N ASP A 98 -35.26 -40.82 -49.28
CA ASP A 98 -34.71 -39.86 -48.31
C ASP A 98 -34.55 -38.47 -48.92
N ILE A 99 -34.05 -38.42 -50.17
CA ILE A 99 -33.89 -37.18 -50.96
C ILE A 99 -35.27 -36.54 -51.26
N ARG A 100 -36.33 -37.35 -51.39
CA ARG A 100 -37.70 -36.82 -51.56
C ARG A 100 -38.30 -36.23 -50.29
N LYS A 101 -37.93 -36.72 -49.09
CA LYS A 101 -38.53 -36.28 -47.82
C LYS A 101 -37.94 -34.97 -47.29
N THR A 102 -36.75 -34.56 -47.73
CA THR A 102 -36.18 -33.23 -47.41
C THR A 102 -36.86 -32.05 -48.11
N ARG A 103 -37.87 -32.29 -48.96
CA ARG A 103 -38.75 -31.23 -49.46
C ARG A 103 -39.66 -30.58 -48.39
N LEU A 104 -39.57 -31.02 -47.13
CA LEU A 104 -40.15 -30.37 -45.94
C LEU A 104 -39.24 -29.26 -45.36
N ALA A 105 -38.64 -28.44 -46.22
CA ALA A 105 -37.82 -27.30 -45.83
C ALA A 105 -38.67 -26.09 -45.35
N SER A 106 -39.33 -26.21 -44.19
CA SER A 106 -40.06 -25.08 -43.58
C SER A 106 -40.38 -25.19 -42.07
N LYS A 107 -39.70 -26.04 -41.28
CA LYS A 107 -39.88 -26.09 -39.82
C LYS A 107 -38.67 -25.58 -39.05
N GLN A 108 -38.91 -24.76 -38.02
CA GLN A 108 -37.90 -24.31 -37.08
C GLN A 108 -37.29 -25.49 -36.32
N TRP A 109 -35.97 -25.45 -36.12
CA TRP A 109 -35.24 -26.46 -35.35
C TRP A 109 -35.68 -26.44 -33.88
N ASN A 110 -36.12 -27.59 -33.38
CA ASN A 110 -36.48 -27.80 -31.98
C ASN A 110 -35.90 -29.12 -31.44
N LYS A 111 -36.10 -29.38 -30.15
CA LYS A 111 -35.51 -30.53 -29.43
C LYS A 111 -35.94 -31.89 -30.01
N ASP A 112 -37.13 -31.96 -30.60
CA ASP A 112 -37.68 -33.17 -31.21
C ASP A 112 -37.02 -33.48 -32.57
N ALA A 113 -36.78 -32.46 -33.39
CA ALA A 113 -36.04 -32.61 -34.64
C ALA A 113 -34.60 -33.11 -34.40
N LEU A 114 -33.96 -32.67 -33.31
CA LEU A 114 -32.63 -33.16 -32.92
C LEU A 114 -32.66 -34.64 -32.51
N ASN A 115 -33.67 -35.05 -31.72
CA ASN A 115 -33.87 -36.45 -31.33
C ASN A 115 -34.18 -37.34 -32.54
N GLU A 116 -34.99 -36.87 -33.48
CA GLU A 116 -35.30 -37.60 -34.72
C GLU A 116 -34.04 -37.76 -35.60
N MET A 117 -33.19 -36.72 -35.68
CA MET A 117 -31.90 -36.79 -36.37
C MET A 117 -30.95 -37.80 -35.70
N VAL A 118 -30.87 -37.85 -34.38
CA VAL A 118 -30.09 -38.87 -33.64
C VAL A 118 -30.62 -40.28 -33.95
N VAL A 119 -31.93 -40.51 -33.94
CA VAL A 119 -32.53 -41.81 -34.28
C VAL A 119 -32.23 -42.22 -35.73
N ARG A 120 -32.26 -41.28 -36.69
CA ARG A 120 -31.96 -41.58 -38.10
C ARG A 120 -30.47 -41.81 -38.36
N ILE A 121 -29.56 -41.16 -37.61
CA ILE A 121 -28.11 -41.40 -37.70
C ILE A 121 -27.75 -42.84 -37.28
N HIS A 122 -28.52 -43.48 -36.37
CA HIS A 122 -28.32 -44.88 -36.00
C HIS A 122 -28.57 -45.88 -37.16
N ALA A 123 -29.23 -45.46 -38.25
CA ALA A 123 -29.47 -46.28 -39.43
C ALA A 123 -28.37 -46.17 -40.51
N VAL A 124 -27.37 -45.29 -40.32
CA VAL A 124 -26.34 -45.02 -41.34
C VAL A 124 -25.26 -46.12 -41.37
N PRO A 125 -24.90 -46.69 -42.54
CA PRO A 125 -23.85 -47.70 -42.64
C PRO A 125 -22.49 -47.20 -42.13
N ARG A 126 -21.74 -48.05 -41.42
CA ARG A 126 -20.45 -47.70 -40.76
C ARG A 126 -19.45 -46.95 -41.65
N ILE A 127 -19.39 -47.30 -42.95
CA ILE A 127 -18.47 -46.70 -43.93
C ILE A 127 -18.81 -45.21 -44.18
N ALA A 128 -20.08 -44.83 -44.17
CA ALA A 128 -20.51 -43.45 -44.35
C ALA A 128 -20.20 -42.60 -43.11
N LEU A 129 -20.39 -43.15 -41.89
CA LEU A 129 -20.00 -42.48 -40.64
C LEU A 129 -18.49 -42.19 -40.55
N SER A 130 -17.63 -43.15 -40.96
CA SER A 130 -16.18 -42.90 -41.01
C SER A 130 -15.78 -41.84 -42.05
N LYS A 131 -16.49 -41.75 -43.19
CA LYS A 131 -16.24 -40.71 -44.19
C LYS A 131 -16.72 -39.33 -43.73
N PHE A 132 -17.85 -39.27 -43.02
CA PHE A 132 -18.37 -38.03 -42.46
C PHE A 132 -17.40 -37.41 -41.45
N ALA A 133 -16.74 -38.22 -40.61
CA ALA A 133 -15.68 -37.75 -39.72
C ALA A 133 -14.50 -37.11 -40.47
N VAL A 134 -14.07 -37.71 -41.59
CA VAL A 134 -13.00 -37.14 -42.45
C VAL A 134 -13.45 -35.84 -43.12
N ILE A 135 -14.69 -35.74 -43.61
CA ILE A 135 -15.23 -34.51 -44.22
C ILE A 135 -15.36 -33.38 -43.19
N ALA A 136 -15.80 -33.69 -41.97
CA ALA A 136 -15.84 -32.73 -40.87
C ALA A 136 -14.43 -32.24 -40.50
N ALA A 137 -13.44 -33.14 -40.50
CA ALA A 137 -12.05 -32.80 -40.23
C ALA A 137 -11.42 -31.94 -41.35
N ASP A 138 -11.66 -32.28 -42.62
CA ASP A 138 -11.24 -31.49 -43.79
C ASP A 138 -11.80 -30.07 -43.74
N LYS A 139 -13.05 -29.90 -43.30
CA LYS A 139 -13.69 -28.59 -43.19
C LYS A 139 -13.15 -27.76 -42.03
N PHE A 140 -12.86 -28.39 -40.88
CA PHE A 140 -12.21 -27.73 -39.75
C PHE A 140 -10.83 -27.16 -40.14
N LEU A 141 -10.02 -27.97 -40.84
CA LEU A 141 -8.68 -27.56 -41.31
C LEU A 141 -8.71 -26.47 -42.39
N ALA A 142 -9.82 -26.34 -43.13
CA ALA A 142 -9.99 -25.32 -44.17
C ALA A 142 -10.39 -23.94 -43.64
N ASP A 143 -11.08 -23.88 -42.49
CA ASP A 143 -11.64 -22.64 -41.91
C ASP A 143 -10.74 -21.99 -40.82
N ASN A 144 -9.42 -22.29 -40.83
CA ASN A 144 -8.39 -21.78 -39.90
C ASN A 144 -8.81 -21.87 -38.41
N GLY A 145 -9.40 -22.98 -37.98
CA GLY A 145 -9.81 -23.22 -36.59
C GLY A 145 -10.96 -22.33 -36.08
N SER A 146 -11.57 -21.48 -36.91
CA SER A 146 -12.57 -20.49 -36.48
C SER A 146 -13.98 -21.09 -36.31
N PHE A 147 -14.16 -21.87 -35.24
CA PHE A 147 -15.36 -22.66 -34.90
C PHE A 147 -16.64 -21.84 -34.55
N GLY A 148 -16.78 -20.61 -35.02
CA GLY A 148 -17.83 -19.66 -34.61
C GLY A 148 -19.27 -20.02 -35.00
N ARG A 149 -19.52 -21.17 -35.64
CA ARG A 149 -20.85 -21.63 -36.10
C ARG A 149 -21.19 -23.11 -35.88
N LEU A 150 -20.31 -23.92 -35.28
CA LEU A 150 -20.69 -25.26 -34.81
C LEU A 150 -21.32 -25.15 -33.41
N ALA A 151 -22.52 -24.55 -33.41
CA ALA A 151 -23.25 -24.22 -32.19
C ALA A 151 -23.54 -25.48 -31.34
N THR A 152 -23.24 -25.36 -30.05
CA THR A 152 -23.55 -26.27 -28.94
C THR A 152 -22.69 -27.55 -28.83
N MET A 153 -21.84 -27.58 -27.79
CA MET A 153 -20.99 -28.71 -27.38
C MET A 153 -21.75 -30.04 -27.25
N TYR A 154 -23.07 -30.01 -27.06
CA TYR A 154 -23.92 -31.19 -26.94
C TYR A 154 -23.83 -32.11 -28.17
N GLY A 155 -23.76 -31.57 -29.39
CA GLY A 155 -23.69 -32.37 -30.62
C GLY A 155 -22.37 -33.14 -30.76
N MET A 156 -21.26 -32.51 -30.41
CA MET A 156 -19.92 -33.11 -30.48
C MET A 156 -19.69 -34.08 -29.31
N ASN A 157 -20.21 -33.79 -28.12
CA ASN A 157 -20.21 -34.69 -26.97
C ASN A 157 -21.09 -35.94 -27.23
N VAL A 158 -22.23 -35.81 -27.94
CA VAL A 158 -23.04 -36.95 -28.43
C VAL A 158 -22.29 -37.76 -29.49
N LEU A 159 -21.64 -37.13 -30.48
CA LEU A 159 -20.82 -37.85 -31.48
C LEU A 159 -19.66 -38.63 -30.83
N CYS A 160 -18.94 -38.02 -29.89
CA CYS A 160 -17.88 -38.70 -29.14
C CYS A 160 -18.44 -39.85 -28.28
N ARG A 161 -19.57 -39.66 -27.57
CA ARG A 161 -20.25 -40.73 -26.83
C ARG A 161 -20.71 -41.88 -27.74
N MET A 162 -21.14 -41.61 -28.96
CA MET A 162 -21.51 -42.65 -29.94
C MET A 162 -20.28 -43.41 -30.46
N PHE A 163 -19.14 -42.74 -30.67
CA PHE A 163 -17.86 -43.43 -30.91
C PHE A 163 -17.46 -44.35 -29.74
N VAL A 164 -17.68 -43.90 -28.50
CA VAL A 164 -17.39 -44.66 -27.28
C VAL A 164 -18.33 -45.86 -27.07
N GLN A 165 -19.63 -45.73 -27.34
CA GLN A 165 -20.63 -46.78 -27.09
C GLN A 165 -20.59 -47.95 -28.09
N GLY A 166 -19.91 -47.80 -29.24
CA GLY A 166 -19.25 -48.94 -29.85
C GLY A 166 -19.09 -48.97 -31.37
N ARG A 167 -18.04 -49.70 -31.79
CA ARG A 167 -17.88 -50.40 -33.08
C ARG A 167 -17.23 -49.64 -34.28
N LEU A 168 -16.46 -48.57 -34.05
CA LEU A 168 -15.63 -47.91 -35.09
C LEU A 168 -14.16 -47.72 -34.67
N ARG A 169 -13.33 -48.79 -34.75
CA ARG A 169 -11.87 -48.71 -34.56
C ARG A 169 -11.11 -48.14 -35.77
N THR A 170 -11.71 -48.10 -36.96
CA THR A 170 -11.00 -47.92 -38.24
C THR A 170 -11.04 -46.50 -38.81
N GLY A 171 -11.78 -45.57 -38.19
CA GLY A 171 -11.87 -44.16 -38.63
C GLY A 171 -10.98 -43.19 -37.85
N ALA A 172 -10.58 -43.55 -36.62
CA ALA A 172 -9.82 -42.69 -35.73
C ALA A 172 -8.37 -42.48 -36.22
N SER A 173 -7.76 -43.51 -36.79
CA SER A 173 -6.38 -43.51 -37.31
C SER A 173 -6.19 -42.78 -38.65
N HIS A 174 -7.08 -41.85 -39.00
CA HIS A 174 -6.96 -41.08 -40.25
C HIS A 174 -6.08 -39.85 -40.02
N PRO A 175 -5.01 -39.61 -40.82
CA PRO A 175 -4.03 -38.54 -40.54
C PRO A 175 -4.64 -37.14 -40.39
N ARG A 176 -5.76 -36.86 -41.05
CA ARG A 176 -6.47 -35.57 -40.93
C ARG A 176 -7.32 -35.44 -39.67
N CYS A 177 -7.79 -36.55 -39.09
CA CYS A 177 -8.39 -36.52 -37.76
C CYS A 177 -7.32 -36.21 -36.70
N HIS A 178 -6.10 -36.74 -36.86
CA HIS A 178 -4.98 -36.39 -35.98
C HIS A 178 -4.66 -34.89 -36.09
N ALA A 179 -4.61 -34.33 -37.30
CA ALA A 179 -4.36 -32.89 -37.50
C ALA A 179 -5.40 -31.99 -36.79
N VAL A 180 -6.69 -32.36 -36.83
CA VAL A 180 -7.75 -31.62 -36.10
C VAL A 180 -7.61 -31.76 -34.59
N VAL A 181 -7.26 -32.95 -34.10
CA VAL A 181 -7.02 -33.15 -32.66
C VAL A 181 -5.81 -32.33 -32.19
N ASN A 182 -4.75 -32.26 -32.99
CA ASN A 182 -3.56 -31.46 -32.70
C ASN A 182 -3.87 -29.96 -32.71
N ASP A 183 -4.70 -29.48 -33.64
CA ASP A 183 -5.11 -28.07 -33.68
C ASP A 183 -6.06 -27.73 -32.51
N ILE A 184 -6.94 -28.66 -32.09
CA ILE A 184 -7.72 -28.53 -30.84
C ILE A 184 -6.79 -28.46 -29.62
N LEU A 185 -5.81 -29.36 -29.49
CA LEU A 185 -4.80 -29.37 -28.43
C LEU A 185 -4.02 -28.03 -28.36
N CYS A 186 -3.77 -27.40 -29.50
CA CYS A 186 -3.04 -26.12 -29.59
C CYS A 186 -3.91 -24.86 -29.45
N THR A 187 -5.24 -24.93 -29.51
CA THR A 187 -6.13 -23.76 -29.59
C THR A 187 -7.11 -23.58 -28.43
N THR A 188 -7.30 -24.59 -27.55
CA THR A 188 -8.38 -24.56 -26.55
C THR A 188 -8.18 -23.53 -25.45
N ARG A 189 -8.85 -22.38 -25.59
CA ARG A 189 -9.12 -21.43 -24.49
C ARG A 189 -10.23 -21.89 -23.54
N THR A 190 -10.92 -23.01 -23.80
CA THR A 190 -12.11 -23.46 -23.05
C THR A 190 -11.87 -24.72 -22.20
N PRO A 191 -12.56 -24.88 -21.05
CA PRO A 191 -12.36 -26.03 -20.15
C PRO A 191 -12.78 -27.40 -20.72
N GLU A 192 -13.57 -27.45 -21.80
CA GLU A 192 -14.06 -28.72 -22.38
C GLU A 192 -12.95 -29.68 -22.84
N TRP A 193 -11.72 -29.20 -23.02
CA TRP A 193 -10.58 -30.03 -23.40
C TRP A 193 -10.37 -31.21 -22.43
N LEU A 194 -10.56 -31.01 -21.13
CA LEU A 194 -10.38 -32.03 -20.09
C LEU A 194 -11.40 -33.18 -20.21
N ASP A 195 -12.64 -32.88 -20.61
CA ASP A 195 -13.68 -33.89 -20.85
C ASP A 195 -13.38 -34.76 -22.09
N ILE A 196 -12.61 -34.23 -23.04
CA ILE A 196 -12.33 -34.87 -24.33
C ILE A 196 -10.94 -35.54 -24.30
N MET A 197 -10.00 -35.12 -23.45
CA MET A 197 -8.64 -35.65 -23.39
C MET A 197 -8.57 -37.20 -23.29
N PRO A 198 -9.34 -37.87 -22.40
CA PRO A 198 -9.36 -39.34 -22.33
C PRO A 198 -9.84 -40.01 -23.63
N PHE A 199 -10.63 -39.30 -24.44
CA PHE A 199 -11.08 -39.75 -25.75
C PHE A 199 -10.02 -39.50 -26.83
N LEU A 200 -9.34 -38.34 -26.82
CA LEU A 200 -8.29 -38.00 -27.79
C LEU A 200 -7.17 -39.06 -27.78
N VAL A 201 -6.66 -39.41 -26.61
CA VAL A 201 -5.57 -40.41 -26.51
C VAL A 201 -6.08 -41.81 -26.85
N LYS A 202 -7.30 -42.17 -26.42
CA LYS A 202 -7.93 -43.45 -26.78
C LYS A 202 -8.23 -43.59 -28.28
N CYS A 203 -8.27 -42.49 -29.02
CA CYS A 203 -8.38 -42.45 -30.47
C CYS A 203 -7.04 -42.53 -31.21
N GLY A 204 -5.90 -42.51 -30.51
CA GLY A 204 -4.56 -42.61 -31.12
C GLY A 204 -4.03 -41.28 -31.66
N ALA A 205 -4.45 -40.15 -31.08
CA ALA A 205 -3.89 -38.84 -31.38
C ALA A 205 -2.38 -38.79 -31.09
N ASP A 206 -1.64 -38.05 -31.90
CA ASP A 206 -0.19 -37.92 -31.76
C ASP A 206 0.16 -36.87 -30.70
N THR A 207 0.22 -37.31 -29.45
CA THR A 207 0.55 -36.45 -28.30
C THR A 207 2.01 -35.96 -28.30
N SER A 208 2.87 -36.47 -29.18
CA SER A 208 4.29 -36.10 -29.22
C SER A 208 4.56 -34.66 -29.68
N LEU A 209 3.57 -34.02 -30.30
CA LEU A 209 3.67 -32.63 -30.77
C LEU A 209 3.34 -31.59 -29.68
N VAL A 210 2.70 -32.00 -28.58
CA VAL A 210 2.31 -31.09 -27.50
C VAL A 210 3.47 -30.90 -26.54
N THR A 211 4.25 -29.84 -26.76
CA THR A 211 5.43 -29.49 -25.96
C THR A 211 5.15 -28.38 -24.93
N VAL A 212 4.07 -27.60 -25.10
CA VAL A 212 3.61 -26.58 -24.15
C VAL A 212 2.10 -26.70 -24.00
N LEU A 213 1.60 -26.64 -22.78
CA LEU A 213 0.17 -26.68 -22.46
C LEU A 213 -0.12 -25.64 -21.38
N SER A 214 -1.09 -24.76 -21.63
CA SER A 214 -1.58 -23.79 -20.64
C SER A 214 -3.06 -23.97 -20.36
N LEU A 215 -3.35 -24.19 -19.08
CA LEU A 215 -4.68 -24.36 -18.51
C LEU A 215 -4.91 -23.33 -17.38
N SER A 216 -4.13 -22.25 -17.39
CA SER A 216 -4.17 -21.14 -16.43
C SER A 216 -5.52 -20.41 -16.44
N TYR A 217 -5.99 -19.95 -15.28
CA TYR A 217 -7.23 -19.16 -15.14
C TYR A 217 -8.48 -19.85 -15.73
N LYS A 218 -8.64 -21.16 -15.50
CA LYS A 218 -9.77 -21.97 -16.00
C LYS A 218 -10.74 -22.47 -14.92
N GLU A 219 -10.54 -22.04 -13.67
CA GLU A 219 -11.29 -22.47 -12.48
C GLU A 219 -11.31 -23.99 -12.22
N LEU A 220 -10.31 -24.72 -12.71
CA LEU A 220 -10.28 -26.18 -12.67
C LEU A 220 -10.20 -26.71 -11.23
N GLN A 221 -10.99 -27.74 -10.92
CA GLN A 221 -11.00 -28.36 -9.59
C GLN A 221 -10.13 -29.63 -9.53
N SER A 222 -9.88 -30.26 -10.68
CA SER A 222 -9.05 -31.46 -10.83
C SER A 222 -8.49 -31.55 -12.26
N ILE A 223 -7.43 -32.34 -12.43
CA ILE A 223 -6.84 -32.73 -13.73
C ILE A 223 -7.00 -34.25 -13.89
N PRO A 224 -7.40 -34.76 -15.07
CA PRO A 224 -7.53 -36.20 -15.32
C PRO A 224 -6.16 -36.90 -15.35
N ALA A 225 -6.13 -38.16 -14.92
CA ALA A 225 -4.95 -39.03 -14.93
C ALA A 225 -4.32 -39.16 -16.32
N GLU A 226 -5.13 -39.06 -17.38
CA GLU A 226 -4.68 -39.10 -18.77
C GLU A 226 -3.68 -37.99 -19.13
N ILE A 227 -3.52 -36.94 -18.32
CA ILE A 227 -2.49 -35.90 -18.49
C ILE A 227 -1.08 -36.49 -18.71
N GLY A 228 -0.73 -37.58 -18.00
CA GLY A 228 0.56 -38.26 -18.12
C GLY A 228 0.88 -38.82 -19.52
N GLN A 229 -0.12 -38.92 -20.39
CA GLN A 229 0.05 -39.41 -21.77
C GLN A 229 0.64 -38.36 -22.72
N LEU A 230 0.84 -37.12 -22.26
CA LEU A 230 1.53 -36.04 -22.98
C LEU A 230 3.06 -36.09 -22.76
N THR A 231 3.68 -37.25 -22.94
CA THR A 231 5.08 -37.51 -22.53
C THR A 231 6.16 -36.62 -23.19
N SER A 232 5.81 -35.85 -24.23
CA SER A 232 6.68 -34.86 -24.89
C SER A 232 6.52 -33.43 -24.37
N LEU A 233 5.65 -33.22 -23.37
CA LEU A 233 5.41 -31.92 -22.75
C LEU A 233 6.65 -31.42 -22.01
N LYS A 234 6.98 -30.15 -22.21
CA LYS A 234 8.12 -29.44 -21.61
C LYS A 234 7.68 -28.35 -20.64
N THR A 235 6.59 -27.67 -20.94
CA THR A 235 6.03 -26.61 -20.09
C THR A 235 4.56 -26.87 -19.82
N LEU A 236 4.17 -26.86 -18.55
CA LEU A 236 2.79 -27.05 -18.11
C LEU A 236 2.38 -25.94 -17.16
N TYR A 237 1.42 -25.12 -17.61
CA TYR A 237 0.79 -24.10 -16.77
C TYR A 237 -0.57 -24.60 -16.26
N LEU A 238 -0.68 -24.78 -14.95
CA LEU A 238 -1.88 -25.15 -14.19
C LEU A 238 -2.26 -24.08 -13.15
N ASP A 239 -1.56 -22.96 -13.15
CA ASP A 239 -1.69 -21.85 -12.22
C ASP A 239 -3.08 -21.20 -12.20
N ASN A 240 -3.37 -20.46 -11.12
CA ASN A 240 -4.58 -19.62 -11.00
C ASN A 240 -5.88 -20.43 -11.23
N ASN A 241 -5.98 -21.58 -10.57
CA ASN A 241 -7.11 -22.51 -10.67
C ASN A 241 -7.70 -22.80 -9.28
N LYS A 242 -8.44 -23.91 -9.13
CA LYS A 242 -9.08 -24.36 -7.89
C LYS A 242 -8.68 -25.81 -7.57
N LEU A 243 -7.53 -26.26 -8.07
CA LEU A 243 -7.07 -27.65 -7.98
C LEU A 243 -6.81 -28.03 -6.53
N GLN A 244 -7.37 -29.15 -6.09
CA GLN A 244 -7.18 -29.68 -4.73
C GLN A 244 -6.10 -30.76 -4.64
N SER A 245 -5.81 -31.42 -5.76
CA SER A 245 -4.78 -32.45 -5.91
C SER A 245 -4.32 -32.55 -7.37
N ILE A 246 -3.14 -33.13 -7.57
CA ILE A 246 -2.58 -33.49 -8.89
C ILE A 246 -2.54 -35.03 -8.99
N PRO A 247 -2.93 -35.64 -10.13
CA PRO A 247 -2.87 -37.09 -10.31
C PRO A 247 -1.41 -37.61 -10.30
N ALA A 248 -1.20 -38.82 -9.78
CA ALA A 248 0.10 -39.50 -9.74
C ALA A 248 0.73 -39.64 -11.14
N GLU A 249 -0.11 -39.79 -12.17
CA GLU A 249 0.29 -39.86 -13.57
C GLU A 249 1.03 -38.62 -14.08
N ILE A 250 1.07 -37.51 -13.33
CA ILE A 250 1.93 -36.36 -13.63
C ILE A 250 3.41 -36.79 -13.79
N GLY A 251 3.88 -37.77 -13.02
CA GLY A 251 5.26 -38.28 -13.09
C GLY A 251 5.64 -38.92 -14.43
N GLN A 252 4.65 -39.27 -15.28
CA GLN A 252 4.88 -39.80 -16.62
C GLN A 252 5.39 -38.72 -17.61
N LEU A 253 5.30 -37.44 -17.25
CA LEU A 253 5.75 -36.31 -18.06
C LEU A 253 7.28 -36.09 -17.98
N THR A 254 8.08 -37.14 -18.17
CA THR A 254 9.54 -37.11 -17.93
C THR A 254 10.33 -36.13 -18.79
N SER A 255 9.72 -35.53 -19.83
CA SER A 255 10.27 -34.44 -20.64
C SER A 255 10.05 -33.03 -20.06
N LEU A 256 9.32 -32.90 -18.94
CA LEU A 256 8.90 -31.62 -18.37
C LEU A 256 10.10 -30.86 -17.78
N ILE A 257 10.15 -29.56 -18.08
CA ILE A 257 11.20 -28.60 -17.71
C ILE A 257 10.62 -27.53 -16.77
N GLU A 258 9.39 -27.10 -17.02
CA GLU A 258 8.70 -26.01 -16.32
C GLU A 258 7.31 -26.47 -15.88
N LEU A 259 7.00 -26.35 -14.59
CA LEU A 259 5.71 -26.71 -14.00
C LEU A 259 5.20 -25.61 -13.08
N TYR A 260 4.11 -24.96 -13.50
CA TYR A 260 3.44 -23.90 -12.73
C TYR A 260 2.14 -24.44 -12.14
N LEU A 261 2.10 -24.56 -10.81
CA LEU A 261 0.99 -25.08 -10.01
C LEU A 261 0.52 -24.05 -8.95
N ASP A 262 1.04 -22.83 -9.01
CA ASP A 262 0.78 -21.76 -8.07
C ASP A 262 -0.68 -21.28 -8.08
N ASN A 263 -1.09 -20.53 -7.06
CA ASN A 263 -2.42 -19.93 -6.95
C ASN A 263 -3.56 -20.96 -7.12
N ASN A 264 -3.51 -22.02 -6.31
CA ASN A 264 -4.42 -23.16 -6.34
C ASN A 264 -4.90 -23.52 -4.91
N LYS A 265 -5.31 -24.77 -4.67
CA LYS A 265 -5.79 -25.27 -3.37
C LYS A 265 -5.18 -26.63 -3.01
N LEU A 266 -3.99 -26.91 -3.53
CA LEU A 266 -3.31 -28.20 -3.38
C LEU A 266 -2.95 -28.40 -1.90
N GLN A 267 -3.36 -29.54 -1.33
CA GLN A 267 -3.03 -29.94 0.05
C GLN A 267 -1.78 -30.81 0.12
N SER A 268 -1.46 -31.49 -0.98
CA SER A 268 -0.27 -32.33 -1.14
C SER A 268 0.11 -32.46 -2.62
N ILE A 269 1.37 -32.85 -2.86
CA ILE A 269 1.90 -33.22 -4.18
C ILE A 269 2.19 -34.74 -4.17
N PRO A 270 1.85 -35.49 -5.24
CA PRO A 270 2.12 -36.93 -5.31
C PRO A 270 3.63 -37.21 -5.32
N ALA A 271 4.05 -38.33 -4.71
CA ALA A 271 5.43 -38.81 -4.68
C ALA A 271 6.02 -38.99 -6.09
N GLU A 272 5.17 -39.34 -7.06
CA GLU A 272 5.52 -39.46 -8.48
C GLU A 272 6.06 -38.16 -9.11
N ILE A 273 5.94 -37.00 -8.45
CA ILE A 273 6.61 -35.77 -8.88
C ILE A 273 8.13 -35.97 -9.05
N GLY A 274 8.77 -36.80 -8.23
CA GLY A 274 10.21 -37.09 -8.32
C GLY A 274 10.65 -37.75 -9.63
N GLN A 275 9.72 -38.31 -10.40
CA GLN A 275 9.98 -38.90 -11.72
C GLN A 275 10.29 -37.84 -12.80
N LEU A 276 9.99 -36.56 -12.54
CA LEU A 276 10.23 -35.44 -13.45
C LEU A 276 11.69 -34.97 -13.45
N THR A 277 12.63 -35.88 -13.65
CA THR A 277 14.09 -35.61 -13.49
C THR A 277 14.67 -34.56 -14.45
N SER A 278 13.92 -34.16 -15.48
CA SER A 278 14.24 -33.07 -16.42
C SER A 278 13.82 -31.67 -15.91
N LEU A 279 13.07 -31.57 -14.81
CA LEU A 279 12.46 -30.34 -14.33
C LEU A 279 13.53 -29.35 -13.84
N ILE A 280 13.39 -28.08 -14.24
CA ILE A 280 14.27 -26.96 -13.90
C ILE A 280 13.52 -25.95 -13.01
N GLU A 281 12.24 -25.73 -13.28
CA GLU A 281 11.39 -24.74 -12.60
C GLU A 281 10.13 -25.41 -12.03
N LEU A 282 9.89 -25.22 -10.73
CA LEU A 282 8.70 -25.72 -10.04
C LEU A 282 8.09 -24.63 -9.14
N TYR A 283 6.93 -24.13 -9.56
CA TYR A 283 6.17 -23.09 -8.86
C TYR A 283 4.95 -23.73 -8.17
N LEU A 284 4.90 -23.63 -6.85
CA LEU A 284 3.92 -24.27 -5.96
C LEU A 284 3.37 -23.28 -4.91
N ASP A 285 3.67 -21.99 -5.03
CA ASP A 285 3.24 -20.97 -4.08
C ASP A 285 1.72 -20.72 -4.10
N ASN A 286 1.22 -20.05 -3.05
CA ASN A 286 -0.20 -19.72 -2.91
C ASN A 286 -1.11 -20.97 -3.02
N ASN A 287 -0.80 -21.97 -2.20
CA ASN A 287 -1.50 -23.25 -2.10
C ASN A 287 -1.81 -23.58 -0.61
N LYS A 288 -2.01 -24.86 -0.27
CA LYS A 288 -2.32 -25.34 1.08
C LYS A 288 -1.45 -26.55 1.46
N LEU A 289 -0.23 -26.62 0.93
CA LEU A 289 0.66 -27.75 1.11
C LEU A 289 1.11 -27.81 2.57
N GLN A 290 0.88 -28.94 3.23
CA GLN A 290 1.29 -29.17 4.62
C GLN A 290 2.64 -29.91 4.72
N SER A 291 3.00 -30.64 3.65
CA SER A 291 4.30 -31.29 3.47
C SER A 291 4.66 -31.39 1.99
N ILE A 292 5.95 -31.64 1.73
CA ILE A 292 6.49 -32.00 0.42
C ILE A 292 7.02 -33.45 0.52
N PRO A 293 6.77 -34.33 -0.46
CA PRO A 293 7.24 -35.71 -0.43
C PRO A 293 8.77 -35.80 -0.54
N ASP A 294 9.35 -36.79 0.14
CA ASP A 294 10.80 -37.09 0.14
C ASP A 294 11.34 -37.26 -1.30
N GLU A 295 10.53 -37.80 -2.21
CA GLU A 295 10.85 -37.94 -3.63
C GLU A 295 11.16 -36.62 -4.36
N ILE A 296 10.89 -35.45 -3.76
CA ILE A 296 11.32 -34.15 -4.31
C ILE A 296 12.83 -34.13 -4.57
N GLY A 297 13.64 -34.79 -3.75
CA GLY A 297 15.10 -34.85 -3.91
C GLY A 297 15.58 -35.49 -5.22
N GLN A 298 14.71 -36.25 -5.90
CA GLN A 298 15.01 -36.88 -7.19
C GLN A 298 15.08 -35.87 -8.35
N LEU A 299 14.58 -34.64 -8.17
CA LEU A 299 14.58 -33.55 -9.16
C LEU A 299 15.97 -32.89 -9.31
N THR A 300 17.02 -33.68 -9.53
CA THR A 300 18.42 -33.21 -9.51
C THR A 300 18.78 -32.14 -10.56
N SER A 301 17.91 -31.89 -11.55
CA SER A 301 18.03 -30.81 -12.54
C SER A 301 17.45 -29.46 -12.08
N LEU A 302 16.70 -29.43 -10.97
CA LEU A 302 15.92 -28.29 -10.53
C LEU A 302 16.83 -27.11 -10.14
N LYS A 303 16.42 -25.90 -10.52
CA LYS A 303 17.12 -24.63 -10.23
C LYS A 303 16.28 -23.67 -9.41
N GLU A 304 14.96 -23.67 -9.61
CA GLU A 304 14.02 -22.77 -8.95
C GLU A 304 12.90 -23.60 -8.32
N LEU A 305 12.72 -23.45 -7.00
CA LEU A 305 11.65 -24.08 -6.23
C LEU A 305 10.94 -23.04 -5.37
N ILE A 306 9.72 -22.68 -5.78
CA ILE A 306 8.94 -21.62 -5.16
C ILE A 306 7.76 -22.26 -4.40
N LEU A 307 7.75 -22.12 -3.08
CA LEU A 307 6.85 -22.80 -2.14
C LEU A 307 6.15 -21.84 -1.16
N SER A 308 6.19 -20.53 -1.45
CA SER A 308 5.70 -19.50 -0.53
C SER A 308 4.19 -19.50 -0.36
N ASN A 309 3.68 -18.98 0.77
CA ASN A 309 2.24 -18.94 1.06
C ASN A 309 1.60 -20.34 1.00
N ASN A 310 2.08 -21.23 1.85
CA ASN A 310 1.58 -22.58 2.06
C ASN A 310 1.42 -22.85 3.58
N GLU A 311 1.11 -24.09 3.96
CA GLU A 311 0.88 -24.53 5.35
C GLU A 311 2.03 -25.46 5.83
N LEU A 312 3.24 -25.32 5.26
CA LEU A 312 4.36 -26.25 5.48
C LEU A 312 4.94 -26.12 6.89
N GLN A 313 5.02 -27.23 7.64
CA GLN A 313 5.61 -27.25 9.00
C GLN A 313 7.07 -27.76 9.01
N THR A 314 7.44 -28.55 8.00
CA THR A 314 8.80 -29.09 7.80
C THR A 314 9.11 -29.23 6.30
N ILE A 315 10.40 -29.36 5.98
CA ILE A 315 10.92 -29.74 4.65
C ILE A 315 11.70 -31.06 4.82
N PRO A 316 11.55 -32.05 3.90
CA PRO A 316 12.28 -33.31 3.99
C PRO A 316 13.80 -33.12 3.82
N ALA A 317 14.59 -33.99 4.44
CA ALA A 317 16.06 -33.97 4.36
C ALA A 317 16.56 -34.15 2.92
N GLU A 318 15.80 -34.90 2.12
CA GLU A 318 15.99 -35.15 0.70
C GLU A 318 16.06 -33.87 -0.14
N ILE A 319 15.62 -32.71 0.37
CA ILE A 319 15.82 -31.41 -0.27
C ILE A 319 17.31 -31.16 -0.60
N GLY A 320 18.24 -31.63 0.24
CA GLY A 320 19.68 -31.48 0.02
C GLY A 320 20.21 -32.17 -1.26
N GLN A 321 19.46 -33.12 -1.81
CA GLN A 321 19.81 -33.81 -3.06
C GLN A 321 19.66 -32.92 -4.30
N LEU A 322 18.97 -31.78 -4.19
CA LEU A 322 18.77 -30.79 -5.25
C LEU A 322 20.04 -29.95 -5.52
N THR A 323 21.17 -30.60 -5.75
CA THR A 323 22.49 -29.93 -5.87
C THR A 323 22.61 -28.89 -6.99
N SER A 324 21.68 -28.87 -7.96
CA SER A 324 21.57 -27.85 -9.01
C SER A 324 20.81 -26.58 -8.59
N LEU A 325 20.13 -26.59 -7.43
CA LEU A 325 19.20 -25.55 -7.00
C LEU A 325 19.91 -24.21 -6.78
N GLN A 326 19.29 -23.14 -7.26
CA GLN A 326 19.84 -21.77 -7.27
C GLN A 326 18.95 -20.82 -6.46
N GLU A 327 17.64 -21.09 -6.41
CA GLU A 327 16.64 -20.29 -5.73
C GLU A 327 15.65 -21.20 -4.99
N LEU A 328 15.49 -20.95 -3.70
CA LEU A 328 14.53 -21.65 -2.82
C LEU A 328 13.75 -20.61 -2.00
N ILE A 329 12.46 -20.45 -2.32
CA ILE A 329 11.60 -19.46 -1.64
C ILE A 329 10.47 -20.16 -0.88
N LEU A 330 10.63 -20.19 0.44
CA LEU A 330 9.78 -20.85 1.44
C LEU A 330 9.03 -19.85 2.34
N SER A 331 8.91 -18.58 1.92
CA SER A 331 8.33 -17.52 2.75
C SER A 331 6.84 -17.74 3.06
N ASN A 332 6.37 -17.26 4.20
CA ASN A 332 4.95 -17.37 4.61
C ASN A 332 4.51 -18.85 4.67
N ASN A 333 5.11 -19.58 5.61
CA ASN A 333 4.81 -20.98 5.95
C ASN A 333 4.83 -21.13 7.49
N GLU A 334 4.69 -22.35 8.00
CA GLU A 334 4.71 -22.67 9.44
C GLU A 334 6.00 -23.40 9.88
N LEU A 335 7.11 -23.23 9.13
CA LEU A 335 8.34 -24.00 9.32
C LEU A 335 8.97 -23.74 10.70
N GLN A 336 9.15 -24.78 11.50
CA GLN A 336 9.75 -24.68 12.85
C GLN A 336 11.27 -24.91 12.84
N SER A 337 11.77 -25.64 11.85
CA SER A 337 13.19 -25.91 11.59
C SER A 337 13.45 -26.15 10.10
N ILE A 338 14.74 -26.17 9.73
CA ILE A 338 15.25 -26.55 8.41
C ILE A 338 16.22 -27.72 8.64
N PRO A 339 16.21 -28.78 7.81
CA PRO A 339 17.13 -29.91 7.94
C PRO A 339 18.59 -29.51 7.70
N ASP A 340 19.52 -30.19 8.37
CA ASP A 340 20.97 -29.99 8.25
C ASP A 340 21.44 -30.20 6.79
N GLU A 341 20.77 -31.11 6.06
CA GLU A 341 20.98 -31.39 4.64
C GLU A 341 20.81 -30.17 3.72
N ILE A 342 20.21 -29.07 4.19
CA ILE A 342 20.16 -27.80 3.43
C ILE A 342 21.56 -27.34 2.98
N GLY A 343 22.60 -27.60 3.77
CA GLY A 343 23.99 -27.25 3.43
C GLY A 343 24.53 -27.91 2.16
N GLN A 344 23.90 -29.00 1.71
CA GLN A 344 24.29 -29.72 0.48
C GLN A 344 23.94 -28.93 -0.81
N LEU A 345 23.09 -27.90 -0.71
CA LEU A 345 22.67 -27.03 -1.81
C LEU A 345 23.76 -26.01 -2.21
N THR A 346 24.97 -26.49 -2.50
CA THR A 346 26.15 -25.66 -2.77
C THR A 346 26.04 -24.72 -3.99
N SER A 347 25.06 -24.94 -4.89
CA SER A 347 24.71 -24.06 -6.02
C SER A 347 23.79 -22.89 -5.64
N LEU A 348 23.22 -22.88 -4.44
CA LEU A 348 22.16 -21.97 -4.02
C LEU A 348 22.67 -20.52 -3.94
N LYS A 349 21.91 -19.59 -4.53
CA LYS A 349 22.21 -18.15 -4.58
C LYS A 349 21.23 -17.34 -3.75
N GLU A 350 19.99 -17.81 -3.62
CA GLU A 350 18.91 -17.14 -2.93
C GLU A 350 18.14 -18.14 -2.06
N LEU A 351 18.05 -17.83 -0.76
CA LEU A 351 17.29 -18.61 0.21
C LEU A 351 16.39 -17.66 1.01
N ILE A 352 15.08 -17.79 0.80
CA ILE A 352 14.07 -16.93 1.42
C ILE A 352 13.18 -17.77 2.33
N LEU A 353 13.29 -17.51 3.63
CA LEU A 353 12.66 -18.23 4.74
C LEU A 353 11.85 -17.29 5.66
N SER A 354 11.55 -16.08 5.20
CA SER A 354 10.85 -15.07 6.01
C SER A 354 9.38 -15.40 6.28
N ASN A 355 8.83 -14.90 7.40
CA ASN A 355 7.48 -15.23 7.87
C ASN A 355 7.31 -16.75 8.05
N ASN A 356 8.08 -17.30 8.97
CA ASN A 356 8.03 -18.70 9.40
C ASN A 356 8.14 -18.76 10.94
N GLU A 357 8.25 -19.95 11.50
CA GLU A 357 8.29 -20.20 12.94
C GLU A 357 9.67 -20.72 13.42
N LEU A 358 10.73 -20.44 12.65
CA LEU A 358 12.07 -20.96 12.88
C LEU A 358 12.64 -20.46 14.21
N GLN A 359 13.06 -21.38 15.07
CA GLN A 359 13.70 -21.05 16.35
C GLN A 359 15.23 -21.03 16.26
N THR A 360 15.79 -21.81 15.34
CA THR A 360 17.23 -21.96 15.07
C THR A 360 17.47 -22.19 13.57
N ILE A 361 18.74 -22.09 13.16
CA ILE A 361 19.22 -22.45 11.82
C ILE A 361 20.39 -23.42 12.01
N PRO A 362 20.49 -24.51 11.23
CA PRO A 362 21.62 -25.45 11.33
C PRO A 362 22.95 -24.78 10.96
N ALA A 363 24.05 -25.28 11.53
CA ALA A 363 25.41 -24.79 11.27
C ALA A 363 25.81 -25.00 9.79
N GLU A 364 25.24 -26.05 9.19
CA GLU A 364 25.35 -26.45 7.80
C GLU A 364 24.92 -25.34 6.81
N ILE A 365 24.19 -24.31 7.27
CA ILE A 365 23.91 -23.10 6.47
C ILE A 365 25.19 -22.47 5.90
N GLY A 366 26.32 -22.54 6.61
CA GLY A 366 27.62 -22.03 6.16
C GLY A 366 28.18 -22.72 4.90
N GLN A 367 27.71 -23.93 4.59
CA GLN A 367 28.13 -24.69 3.42
C GLN A 367 27.57 -24.13 2.09
N LEU A 368 26.57 -23.23 2.16
CA LEU A 368 25.94 -22.55 1.02
C LEU A 368 26.85 -21.47 0.41
N THR A 369 28.10 -21.81 0.08
CA THR A 369 29.16 -20.86 -0.34
C THR A 369 28.84 -20.04 -1.60
N SER A 370 27.84 -20.42 -2.39
CA SER A 370 27.33 -19.64 -3.54
C SER A 370 26.31 -18.54 -3.19
N LEU A 371 25.83 -18.51 -1.94
CA LEU A 371 24.69 -17.71 -1.51
C LEU A 371 24.98 -16.20 -1.55
N LYS A 372 23.99 -15.44 -2.02
CA LYS A 372 24.04 -13.97 -2.20
C LYS A 372 22.94 -13.26 -1.43
N THR A 373 21.79 -13.91 -1.29
CA THR A 373 20.63 -13.41 -0.55
C THR A 373 20.22 -14.46 0.48
N LEU A 374 20.21 -14.07 1.76
CA LEU A 374 19.63 -14.87 2.84
C LEU A 374 18.60 -14.02 3.58
N ASN A 375 17.36 -14.47 3.58
CA ASN A 375 16.25 -13.74 4.18
C ASN A 375 15.50 -14.59 5.20
N LEU A 376 15.51 -14.12 6.45
CA LEU A 376 15.04 -14.83 7.65
C LEU A 376 14.13 -13.94 8.51
N PHE A 377 13.65 -12.80 7.97
CA PHE A 377 12.85 -11.86 8.76
C PHE A 377 11.52 -12.47 9.22
N LYS A 378 10.96 -12.00 10.34
CA LYS A 378 9.72 -12.56 10.95
C LYS A 378 9.84 -14.07 11.18
N ASN A 379 10.71 -14.42 12.13
CA ASN A 379 10.88 -15.77 12.65
C ASN A 379 10.99 -15.68 14.19
N LYS A 380 11.39 -16.77 14.86
CA LYS A 380 11.58 -16.87 16.32
C LYS A 380 13.05 -17.10 16.70
N LEU A 381 13.99 -16.70 15.83
CA LEU A 381 15.42 -16.96 16.00
C LEU A 381 15.96 -16.24 17.23
N GLN A 382 16.65 -16.97 18.11
CA GLN A 382 17.33 -16.44 19.30
C GLN A 382 18.83 -16.18 19.09
N SER A 383 19.43 -16.88 18.11
CA SER A 383 20.82 -16.73 17.71
C SER A 383 21.02 -17.07 16.23
N VAL A 384 22.19 -16.73 15.71
CA VAL A 384 22.69 -17.13 14.37
C VAL A 384 23.96 -17.97 14.57
N PRO A 385 24.14 -19.11 13.88
CA PRO A 385 25.35 -19.92 14.00
C PRO A 385 26.60 -19.17 13.50
N ALA A 386 27.76 -19.43 14.10
CA ALA A 386 29.04 -18.83 13.73
C ALA A 386 29.42 -19.12 12.27
N GLU A 387 29.01 -20.29 11.77
CA GLU A 387 29.19 -20.77 10.41
C GLU A 387 28.57 -19.83 9.36
N ILE A 388 27.70 -18.89 9.73
CA ILE A 388 27.21 -17.82 8.85
C ILE A 388 28.38 -17.06 8.18
N GLY A 389 29.51 -16.87 8.86
CA GLY A 389 30.69 -16.18 8.33
C GLY A 389 31.31 -16.84 7.10
N GLN A 390 31.03 -18.12 6.86
CA GLN A 390 31.50 -18.87 5.69
C GLN A 390 30.84 -18.40 4.37
N LEU A 391 29.71 -17.68 4.45
CA LEU A 391 28.95 -17.15 3.31
C LEU A 391 29.60 -15.90 2.68
N THR A 392 30.87 -16.01 2.32
CA THR A 392 31.71 -14.88 1.86
C THR A 392 31.21 -14.16 0.59
N LEU A 393 30.28 -14.75 -0.17
CA LEU A 393 29.62 -14.14 -1.34
C LEU A 393 28.27 -13.44 -1.02
N LEU A 394 27.81 -13.51 0.23
CA LEU A 394 26.55 -12.93 0.68
C LEU A 394 26.57 -11.40 0.52
N LYS A 395 25.46 -10.85 0.04
CA LYS A 395 25.28 -9.41 -0.25
C LYS A 395 24.18 -8.80 0.60
N THR A 396 23.11 -9.55 0.85
CA THR A 396 21.96 -9.11 1.65
C THR A 396 21.64 -10.17 2.68
N LEU A 397 21.63 -9.76 3.96
CA LEU A 397 21.24 -10.56 5.10
C LEU A 397 20.13 -9.85 5.87
N SER A 398 18.93 -10.44 5.87
CA SER A 398 17.74 -9.91 6.54
C SER A 398 17.35 -10.81 7.70
N LEU A 399 17.45 -10.28 8.92
CA LEU A 399 17.21 -10.96 10.20
C LEU A 399 16.22 -10.20 11.10
N TYR A 400 15.56 -9.16 10.58
CA TYR A 400 14.64 -8.32 11.35
C TYR A 400 13.37 -9.05 11.82
N ASP A 401 12.68 -8.52 12.83
CA ASP A 401 11.51 -9.16 13.47
C ASP A 401 11.86 -10.60 13.95
N ASN A 402 12.86 -10.71 14.82
CA ASN A 402 13.28 -11.97 15.45
C ASN A 402 13.49 -11.74 16.97
N LYS A 403 14.19 -12.64 17.65
CA LYS A 403 14.51 -12.57 19.09
C LYS A 403 16.01 -12.64 19.36
N LEU A 404 16.81 -12.16 18.42
CA LEU A 404 18.27 -12.22 18.50
C LEU A 404 18.75 -11.33 19.66
N GLN A 405 19.48 -11.92 20.61
CA GLN A 405 20.09 -11.18 21.73
C GLN A 405 21.55 -10.79 21.44
N SER A 406 22.19 -11.50 20.50
CA SER A 406 23.50 -11.18 19.94
C SER A 406 23.62 -11.70 18.50
N ILE A 407 24.68 -11.28 17.81
CA ILE A 407 25.16 -11.86 16.55
C ILE A 407 26.60 -12.36 16.76
N PRO A 408 27.03 -13.44 16.08
CA PRO A 408 28.38 -13.99 16.23
C PRO A 408 29.45 -13.07 15.64
N ASP A 409 30.66 -13.10 16.21
CA ASP A 409 31.83 -12.34 15.76
C ASP A 409 32.18 -12.65 14.28
N GLU A 410 31.94 -13.90 13.86
CA GLU A 410 32.09 -14.38 12.50
C GLU A 410 31.25 -13.62 11.45
N ILE A 411 30.26 -12.81 11.88
CA ILE A 411 29.53 -11.91 10.97
C ILE A 411 30.48 -11.02 10.16
N GLY A 412 31.62 -10.61 10.74
CA GLY A 412 32.64 -9.79 10.07
C GLY A 412 33.29 -10.44 8.85
N GLN A 413 33.20 -11.77 8.71
CA GLN A 413 33.76 -12.52 7.57
C GLN A 413 32.96 -12.33 6.27
N LEU A 414 31.74 -11.79 6.35
CA LEU A 414 30.85 -11.51 5.21
C LEU A 414 31.32 -10.31 4.37
N THR A 415 32.56 -10.31 3.91
CA THR A 415 33.22 -9.17 3.25
C THR A 415 32.56 -8.65 1.96
N SER A 416 31.67 -9.45 1.35
CA SER A 416 30.83 -9.03 0.20
C SER A 416 29.51 -8.33 0.58
N LEU A 417 29.16 -8.29 1.87
CA LEU A 417 27.87 -7.84 2.36
C LEU A 417 27.67 -6.34 2.11
N LYS A 418 26.47 -5.98 1.64
CA LYS A 418 26.04 -4.62 1.32
C LYS A 418 24.90 -4.15 2.20
N GLU A 419 24.01 -5.06 2.58
CA GLU A 419 22.80 -4.78 3.35
C GLU A 419 22.72 -5.76 4.53
N LEU A 420 22.68 -5.22 5.74
CA LEU A 420 22.49 -5.98 6.97
C LEU A 420 21.32 -5.37 7.75
N ILE A 421 20.23 -6.12 7.85
CA ILE A 421 18.97 -5.67 8.46
C ILE A 421 18.69 -6.52 9.69
N LEU A 422 18.83 -5.91 10.87
CA LEU A 422 18.79 -6.53 12.21
C LEU A 422 17.75 -5.86 13.14
N SER A 423 16.90 -4.97 12.61
CA SER A 423 15.90 -4.25 13.39
C SER A 423 14.84 -5.14 14.05
N ASN A 424 14.12 -4.64 15.05
CA ASN A 424 13.10 -5.39 15.79
C ASN A 424 13.65 -6.73 16.32
N ASN A 425 14.68 -6.63 17.16
CA ASN A 425 15.33 -7.76 17.83
C ASN A 425 15.61 -7.38 19.30
N GLU A 426 16.30 -8.25 20.04
CA GLU A 426 16.63 -8.04 21.45
C GLU A 426 18.13 -7.68 21.65
N LEU A 427 18.84 -7.26 20.59
CA LEU A 427 20.31 -7.14 20.57
C LEU A 427 20.80 -6.12 21.61
N GLN A 428 21.72 -6.55 22.49
CA GLN A 428 22.32 -5.69 23.51
C GLN A 428 23.65 -5.05 23.07
N THR A 429 24.36 -5.72 22.16
CA THR A 429 25.67 -5.30 21.62
C THR A 429 25.81 -5.73 20.16
N ILE A 430 26.74 -5.08 19.45
CA ILE A 430 27.23 -5.50 18.13
C ILE A 430 28.74 -5.79 18.27
N PRO A 431 29.27 -6.92 17.74
CA PRO A 431 30.69 -7.27 17.83
C PRO A 431 31.57 -6.29 17.04
N ALA A 432 32.81 -6.10 17.49
CA ALA A 432 33.78 -5.19 16.87
C ALA A 432 34.12 -5.60 15.42
N GLU A 433 34.00 -6.90 15.14
CA GLU A 433 34.17 -7.56 13.86
C GLU A 433 33.21 -7.01 12.79
N ILE A 434 32.12 -6.33 13.16
CA ILE A 434 31.26 -5.60 12.23
C ILE A 434 32.06 -4.66 11.32
N GLY A 435 33.13 -4.03 11.85
CA GLY A 435 34.00 -3.12 11.09
C GLY A 435 34.83 -3.79 10.00
N GLN A 436 34.77 -5.11 9.85
CA GLN A 436 35.38 -5.85 8.73
C GLN A 436 34.51 -5.82 7.47
N LEU A 437 33.22 -5.46 7.58
CA LEU A 437 32.24 -5.38 6.49
C LEU A 437 32.42 -4.16 5.58
N THR A 438 33.63 -3.98 5.04
CA THR A 438 34.03 -2.79 4.25
C THR A 438 33.20 -2.54 2.98
N SER A 439 32.42 -3.52 2.51
CA SER A 439 31.46 -3.41 1.39
C SER A 439 30.07 -2.88 1.80
N LEU A 440 29.78 -2.79 3.10
CA LEU A 440 28.44 -2.51 3.64
C LEU A 440 27.99 -1.09 3.26
N GLN A 441 26.74 -0.97 2.83
CA GLN A 441 26.12 0.28 2.36
C GLN A 441 24.92 0.67 3.21
N GLU A 442 24.21 -0.31 3.78
CA GLU A 442 23.08 -0.10 4.67
C GLU A 442 23.17 -1.02 5.90
N LEU A 443 23.12 -0.42 7.09
CA LEU A 443 23.09 -1.09 8.39
C LEU A 443 21.87 -0.59 9.17
N VAL A 444 20.94 -1.50 9.44
CA VAL A 444 19.64 -1.19 10.04
C VAL A 444 19.47 -1.96 11.34
N LEU A 445 19.45 -1.23 12.45
CA LEU A 445 19.53 -1.74 13.82
C LEU A 445 18.40 -1.19 14.72
N TYR A 446 17.39 -0.53 14.15
CA TYR A 446 16.34 0.12 14.93
C TYR A 446 15.48 -0.86 15.75
N HIS A 447 14.84 -0.39 16.83
CA HIS A 447 14.07 -1.23 17.77
C HIS A 447 14.92 -2.42 18.27
N ASN A 448 15.96 -2.11 19.05
CA ASN A 448 16.84 -3.07 19.71
C ASN A 448 17.21 -2.56 21.11
N ASN A 449 18.02 -3.33 21.86
CA ASN A 449 18.46 -3.01 23.22
C ASN A 449 19.91 -2.48 23.28
N LEU A 450 20.43 -1.87 22.21
CA LEU A 450 21.84 -1.49 22.12
C LEU A 450 22.18 -0.35 23.10
N GLN A 451 23.11 -0.60 24.01
CA GLN A 451 23.64 0.43 24.93
C GLN A 451 24.82 1.22 24.34
N SER A 452 25.52 0.60 23.39
CA SER A 452 26.64 1.22 22.66
C SER A 452 26.82 0.54 21.29
N ILE A 453 27.54 1.23 20.41
CA ILE A 453 28.08 0.68 19.16
C ILE A 453 29.61 0.61 19.24
N PRO A 454 30.27 -0.42 18.67
CA PRO A 454 31.72 -0.53 18.69
C PRO A 454 32.37 0.57 17.83
N ALA A 455 33.51 1.09 18.27
CA ALA A 455 34.28 2.12 17.55
C ALA A 455 34.70 1.67 16.13
N GLU A 456 34.85 0.36 15.94
CA GLU A 456 35.10 -0.31 14.67
C GLU A 456 34.06 -0.01 13.59
N ILE A 457 32.85 0.44 13.95
CA ILE A 457 31.84 0.86 12.98
C ILE A 457 32.37 1.95 12.03
N GLY A 458 33.29 2.81 12.48
CA GLY A 458 33.93 3.84 11.66
C GLY A 458 34.71 3.28 10.44
N LYS A 459 35.10 2.00 10.48
CA LYS A 459 35.79 1.31 9.36
C LYS A 459 34.87 1.05 8.16
N LEU A 460 33.55 1.18 8.32
CA LEU A 460 32.54 0.96 7.28
C LEU A 460 32.48 2.14 6.27
N THR A 461 33.58 2.43 5.61
CA THR A 461 33.72 3.63 4.75
C THR A 461 32.82 3.64 3.50
N SER A 462 32.22 2.50 3.15
CA SER A 462 31.19 2.37 2.09
C SER A 462 29.76 2.68 2.56
N LEU A 463 29.54 2.83 3.89
CA LEU A 463 28.22 2.93 4.49
C LEU A 463 27.54 4.25 4.08
N LYS A 464 26.30 4.14 3.60
CA LYS A 464 25.44 5.27 3.17
C LYS A 464 24.30 5.52 4.14
N LYS A 465 23.83 4.48 4.83
CA LYS A 465 22.71 4.57 5.76
C LYS A 465 23.02 3.78 7.03
N LEU A 466 22.86 4.46 8.16
CA LEU A 466 22.93 3.89 9.49
C LEU A 466 21.68 4.30 10.27
N ASN A 467 20.86 3.32 10.63
CA ASN A 467 19.65 3.55 11.41
C ASN A 467 19.72 2.79 12.74
N LEU A 468 19.75 3.56 13.83
CA LEU A 468 19.84 3.15 15.24
C LEU A 468 18.64 3.66 16.06
N PHE A 469 17.52 4.01 15.40
CA PHE A 469 16.29 4.48 16.06
C PHE A 469 15.79 3.51 17.14
N ASP A 470 15.24 4.00 18.24
CA ASP A 470 14.73 3.19 19.36
C ASP A 470 15.75 2.13 19.85
N ASN A 471 16.72 2.63 20.61
CA ASN A 471 17.76 1.87 21.30
C ASN A 471 18.09 2.58 22.64
N MET A 472 19.08 2.09 23.40
CA MET A 472 19.51 2.66 24.68
C MET A 472 20.90 3.32 24.58
N LEU A 473 21.24 3.92 23.43
CA LEU A 473 22.58 4.48 23.21
C LEU A 473 22.77 5.74 24.05
N GLN A 474 23.74 5.72 24.97
CA GLN A 474 24.08 6.88 25.82
C GLN A 474 25.12 7.80 25.18
N SER A 475 25.89 7.30 24.21
CA SER A 475 26.88 8.07 23.45
C SER A 475 27.16 7.46 22.08
N ILE A 476 27.72 8.27 21.18
CA ILE A 476 28.29 7.83 19.89
C ILE A 476 29.79 8.15 19.92
N SER A 477 30.63 7.22 19.49
CA SER A 477 32.09 7.40 19.52
C SER A 477 32.58 8.33 18.39
N ALA A 478 33.77 8.90 18.57
CA ALA A 478 34.39 9.82 17.61
C ALA A 478 34.63 9.18 16.24
N GLU A 479 34.82 7.87 16.18
CA GLU A 479 35.03 7.09 14.97
C GLU A 479 33.85 7.15 14.00
N ILE A 480 32.65 7.57 14.43
CA ILE A 480 31.51 7.82 13.53
C ILE A 480 31.90 8.76 12.38
N GLY A 481 32.77 9.75 12.61
CA GLY A 481 33.24 10.69 11.60
C GLY A 481 34.00 10.06 10.43
N GLN A 482 34.46 8.82 10.57
CA GLN A 482 35.15 8.07 9.51
C GLN A 482 34.19 7.56 8.42
N LEU A 483 32.87 7.56 8.68
CA LEU A 483 31.82 7.16 7.74
C LEU A 483 31.57 8.22 6.65
N THR A 484 32.62 8.60 5.92
CA THR A 484 32.60 9.71 4.96
C THR A 484 31.63 9.55 3.78
N SER A 485 31.14 8.33 3.51
CA SER A 485 30.09 8.04 2.51
C SER A 485 28.65 8.17 3.03
N LEU A 486 28.46 8.41 4.34
CA LEU A 486 27.15 8.37 4.99
C LEU A 486 26.26 9.50 4.50
N GLN A 487 25.01 9.17 4.17
CA GLN A 487 23.99 10.05 3.61
C GLN A 487 22.79 10.20 4.56
N GLU A 488 22.47 9.14 5.31
CA GLU A 488 21.39 9.10 6.29
C GLU A 488 21.91 8.54 7.62
N LEU A 489 21.70 9.30 8.70
CA LEU A 489 22.00 8.89 10.07
C LEU A 489 20.77 9.15 10.96
N VAL A 490 20.18 8.06 11.44
CA VAL A 490 19.03 8.09 12.35
C VAL A 490 19.45 7.53 13.71
N LEU A 491 19.30 8.37 14.74
CA LEU A 491 19.71 8.16 16.14
C LEU A 491 18.57 8.51 17.11
N SER A 492 17.34 8.70 16.59
CA SER A 492 16.24 9.20 17.43
C SER A 492 15.74 8.14 18.41
N LEU A 493 15.09 8.55 19.50
CA LEU A 493 14.61 7.67 20.57
C LEU A 493 15.76 6.86 21.17
N ASN A 494 16.67 7.56 21.85
CA ASN A 494 17.87 7.01 22.50
C ASN A 494 18.20 7.83 23.78
N GLU A 495 19.30 7.52 24.46
CA GLU A 495 19.75 8.18 25.70
C GLU A 495 20.92 9.16 25.48
N LEU A 496 21.13 9.68 24.26
CA LEU A 496 22.32 10.46 23.91
C LEU A 496 22.35 11.81 24.65
N GLN A 497 23.39 12.02 25.46
CA GLN A 497 23.59 13.28 26.20
C GLN A 497 24.39 14.33 25.41
N SER A 498 25.19 13.89 24.44
CA SER A 498 25.98 14.76 23.55
C SER A 498 26.31 14.06 22.23
N MET A 499 26.70 14.85 21.22
CA MET A 499 27.26 14.35 19.96
C MET A 499 28.77 14.65 19.87
N PRO A 500 29.59 13.74 19.33
CA PRO A 500 31.01 14.00 19.09
C PRO A 500 31.22 15.09 18.03
N ALA A 501 32.27 15.89 18.17
CA ALA A 501 32.64 16.93 17.19
C ALA A 501 32.95 16.34 15.80
N GLU A 502 33.39 15.09 15.77
CA GLU A 502 33.67 14.29 14.59
C GLU A 502 32.43 14.04 13.72
N ILE A 503 31.20 14.29 14.22
CA ILE A 503 29.99 14.29 13.39
C ILE A 503 30.13 15.21 12.18
N GLY A 504 30.84 16.34 12.32
CA GLY A 504 31.14 17.27 11.21
C GLY A 504 32.12 16.74 10.17
N GLN A 505 32.60 15.50 10.27
CA GLN A 505 33.39 14.84 9.21
C GLN A 505 32.51 14.12 8.17
N LEU A 506 31.21 13.94 8.47
CA LEU A 506 30.22 13.28 7.60
C LEU A 506 29.77 14.18 6.43
N THR A 507 30.71 14.67 5.62
CA THR A 507 30.43 15.71 4.60
C THR A 507 29.46 15.28 3.48
N SER A 508 29.20 13.98 3.33
CA SER A 508 28.18 13.42 2.42
C SER A 508 26.75 13.39 3.02
N LEU A 509 26.58 13.72 4.30
CA LEU A 509 25.34 13.53 5.05
C LEU A 509 24.24 14.47 4.53
N GLN A 510 23.08 13.90 4.23
CA GLN A 510 21.91 14.59 3.71
C GLN A 510 20.79 14.66 4.77
N GLU A 511 20.67 13.65 5.61
CA GLU A 511 19.67 13.59 6.69
C GLU A 511 20.30 13.17 8.00
N LEU A 512 20.06 13.97 9.05
CA LEU A 512 20.48 13.71 10.43
C LEU A 512 19.26 13.86 11.35
N VAL A 513 18.87 12.76 12.01
CA VAL A 513 17.66 12.69 12.82
C VAL A 513 18.01 12.15 14.21
N VAL A 514 18.07 13.05 15.21
CA VAL A 514 18.53 12.78 16.58
C VAL A 514 17.51 13.29 17.61
N GLY A 515 16.21 13.16 17.28
CA GLY A 515 15.14 13.55 18.19
C GLY A 515 14.93 12.56 19.33
N GLU A 516 14.10 12.86 20.32
CA GLU A 516 13.82 11.99 21.47
C GLU A 516 15.13 11.48 22.13
N ASN A 517 15.93 12.43 22.61
CA ASN A 517 17.24 12.18 23.23
C ASN A 517 17.47 13.17 24.39
N GLN A 518 18.66 13.18 24.99
CA GLN A 518 19.02 14.00 26.15
C GLN A 518 20.06 15.08 25.80
N LEU A 519 20.12 15.51 24.53
CA LEU A 519 21.13 16.46 24.06
C LEU A 519 20.91 17.85 24.67
N GLN A 520 21.95 18.39 25.31
CA GLN A 520 21.96 19.76 25.84
C GLN A 520 22.55 20.78 24.86
N SER A 521 23.38 20.33 23.91
CA SER A 521 23.98 21.18 22.88
C SER A 521 24.37 20.40 21.63
N ILE A 522 24.65 21.13 20.54
CA ILE A 522 25.13 20.60 19.25
C ILE A 522 26.55 21.15 19.00
N PRO A 523 27.53 20.32 18.55
CA PRO A 523 28.89 20.78 18.29
C PRO A 523 28.97 21.76 17.11
N ALA A 524 29.84 22.76 17.23
CA ALA A 524 30.08 23.80 16.21
C ALA A 524 30.56 23.22 14.86
N GLU A 525 31.19 22.04 14.88
CA GLU A 525 31.60 21.27 13.71
C GLU A 525 30.46 20.91 12.76
N ILE A 526 29.19 20.96 13.20
CA ILE A 526 27.99 20.73 12.38
C ILE A 526 28.02 21.57 11.08
N ARG A 527 28.60 22.78 11.11
CA ARG A 527 28.80 23.67 9.94
C ARG A 527 29.45 23.03 8.72
N ARG A 528 30.17 21.91 8.90
CA ARG A 528 30.85 21.18 7.82
C ARG A 528 29.91 20.28 7.02
N LEU A 529 28.69 20.02 7.51
CA LEU A 529 27.67 19.19 6.86
C LEU A 529 26.95 19.97 5.74
N THR A 530 27.70 20.48 4.77
CA THR A 530 27.16 21.37 3.73
C THR A 530 26.22 20.69 2.74
N ALA A 531 26.19 19.35 2.72
CA ALA A 531 25.22 18.54 1.97
C ALA A 531 23.89 18.30 2.70
N LEU A 532 23.79 18.68 3.98
CA LEU A 532 22.64 18.37 4.84
C LEU A 532 21.38 19.10 4.37
N LYS A 533 20.31 18.34 4.13
CA LYS A 533 18.98 18.81 3.70
C LYS A 533 17.97 18.79 4.84
N LYS A 534 18.12 17.85 5.77
CA LYS A 534 17.24 17.68 6.92
C LYS A 534 18.06 17.55 8.21
N LEU A 535 17.74 18.39 9.18
CA LEU A 535 18.22 18.27 10.56
C LEU A 535 17.03 18.22 11.50
N SER A 536 16.94 17.16 12.27
CA SER A 536 15.84 16.92 13.21
C SER A 536 16.39 16.65 14.60
N LEU A 537 16.06 17.53 15.54
CA LEU A 537 16.58 17.62 16.91
C LEU A 537 15.45 17.85 17.93
N TYR A 538 14.23 17.43 17.58
CA TYR A 538 13.05 17.55 18.42
C TYR A 538 13.14 16.71 19.70
N ASP A 539 12.32 16.96 20.71
CA ASP A 539 12.28 16.17 21.96
C ASP A 539 13.68 15.98 22.57
N ASN A 540 14.36 17.08 22.88
CA ASN A 540 15.70 17.11 23.49
C ASN A 540 15.76 18.20 24.58
N MET A 541 16.94 18.43 25.16
CA MET A 541 17.18 19.41 26.23
C MET A 541 18.01 20.61 25.73
N LEU A 542 17.90 20.98 24.45
CA LEU A 542 18.75 22.01 23.84
C LEU A 542 18.34 23.40 24.35
N GLN A 543 19.26 24.08 25.02
CA GLN A 543 19.07 25.45 25.52
C GLN A 543 19.46 26.53 24.52
N TRP A 544 20.34 26.19 23.56
CA TRP A 544 20.73 27.04 22.44
C TRP A 544 21.16 26.22 21.22
N ILE A 545 21.15 26.86 20.05
CA ILE A 545 21.73 26.34 18.80
C ILE A 545 22.95 27.20 18.42
N PRO A 546 24.10 26.61 18.04
CA PRO A 546 25.28 27.38 17.67
C PRO A 546 25.06 28.20 16.39
N ALA A 547 25.67 29.38 16.31
CA ALA A 547 25.62 30.28 15.15
C ALA A 547 26.10 29.60 13.84
N GLU A 548 27.01 28.64 13.99
CA GLU A 548 27.50 27.71 12.98
C GLU A 548 26.40 27.00 12.17
N ILE A 549 25.18 26.89 12.72
CA ILE A 549 24.02 26.32 12.01
C ILE A 549 23.74 27.03 10.67
N GLY A 550 23.98 28.35 10.58
CA GLY A 550 23.76 29.13 9.35
C GLY A 550 24.60 28.70 8.16
N GLN A 551 25.69 27.94 8.39
CA GLN A 551 26.58 27.44 7.34
C GLN A 551 26.05 26.17 6.63
N LEU A 552 24.91 25.61 7.08
CA LEU A 552 24.23 24.47 6.45
C LEU A 552 23.49 24.89 5.17
N ALA A 553 24.23 25.33 4.14
CA ALA A 553 23.69 25.97 2.95
C ALA A 553 22.69 25.13 2.13
N SER A 554 22.65 23.80 2.30
CA SER A 554 21.70 22.90 1.61
C SER A 554 20.42 22.61 2.40
N LEU A 555 20.26 23.15 3.62
CA LEU A 555 19.19 22.76 4.54
C LEU A 555 17.81 23.22 4.05
N GLN A 556 16.84 22.31 4.12
CA GLN A 556 15.45 22.49 3.64
C GLN A 556 14.43 22.27 4.76
N GLU A 557 14.72 21.38 5.72
CA GLU A 557 13.89 21.15 6.91
C GLU A 557 14.77 21.22 8.17
N LEU A 558 14.36 22.06 9.13
CA LEU A 558 14.95 22.16 10.47
C LEU A 558 13.85 22.00 11.52
N VAL A 559 13.99 20.96 12.34
CA VAL A 559 13.01 20.57 13.37
C VAL A 559 13.67 20.65 14.74
N LEU A 560 13.14 21.51 15.60
CA LEU A 560 13.70 21.91 16.90
C LEU A 560 12.61 22.01 17.99
N TYR A 561 11.44 21.43 17.77
CA TYR A 561 10.34 21.53 18.73
C TYR A 561 10.60 20.73 20.02
N HIS A 562 9.89 21.08 21.09
CA HIS A 562 9.98 20.42 22.41
C HIS A 562 11.44 20.33 22.91
N ASN A 563 11.99 21.52 23.18
CA ASN A 563 13.34 21.77 23.66
C ASN A 563 13.32 22.96 24.65
N GLU A 564 14.47 23.32 25.22
CA GLU A 564 14.63 24.41 26.20
C GLU A 564 15.13 25.72 25.53
N LEU A 565 14.88 25.94 24.23
CA LEU A 565 15.49 27.06 23.50
C LEU A 565 14.90 28.40 23.94
N GLN A 566 15.75 29.27 24.50
CA GLN A 566 15.36 30.64 24.89
C GLN A 566 15.54 31.66 23.77
N SER A 567 16.38 31.35 22.78
CA SER A 567 16.60 32.16 21.58
C SER A 567 17.16 31.31 20.42
N ILE A 568 17.10 31.85 19.19
CA ILE A 568 17.77 31.28 18.01
C ILE A 568 18.80 32.29 17.45
N PRO A 569 19.95 31.85 16.94
CA PRO A 569 20.99 32.74 16.42
C PRO A 569 20.55 33.49 15.16
N ALA A 570 21.05 34.72 14.97
CA ALA A 570 20.77 35.54 13.79
C ALA A 570 21.22 34.87 12.48
N GLU A 571 22.27 34.06 12.55
CA GLU A 571 22.81 33.24 11.48
C GLU A 571 21.79 32.26 10.88
N ILE A 572 20.67 31.98 11.56
CA ILE A 572 19.56 31.20 11.00
C ILE A 572 19.10 31.75 9.65
N GLY A 573 19.14 33.08 9.44
CA GLY A 573 18.76 33.73 8.18
C GLY A 573 19.62 33.34 6.97
N GLN A 574 20.80 32.75 7.19
CA GLN A 574 21.69 32.29 6.12
C GLN A 574 21.16 31.02 5.42
N LEU A 575 20.20 30.31 6.02
CA LEU A 575 19.58 29.08 5.51
C LEU A 575 18.58 29.36 4.39
N THR A 576 19.01 30.06 3.33
CA THR A 576 18.13 30.58 2.25
C THR A 576 17.35 29.52 1.46
N LEU A 577 17.69 28.22 1.57
CA LEU A 577 16.96 27.10 0.99
C LEU A 577 15.93 26.45 1.93
N LEU A 578 15.83 26.92 3.18
CA LEU A 578 14.93 26.37 4.19
C LEU A 578 13.47 26.56 3.77
N LYS A 579 12.70 25.46 3.78
CA LYS A 579 11.26 25.42 3.45
C LYS A 579 10.41 25.26 4.70
N LYS A 580 10.93 24.59 5.72
CA LYS A 580 10.21 24.32 6.96
C LYS A 580 11.10 24.55 8.18
N LEU A 581 10.56 25.33 9.12
CA LEU A 581 11.16 25.59 10.43
C LEU A 581 10.11 25.32 11.52
N SER A 582 10.41 24.38 12.40
CA SER A 582 9.53 24.00 13.52
C SER A 582 10.25 24.23 14.84
N LEU A 583 9.72 25.14 15.64
CA LEU A 583 10.29 25.70 16.88
C LEU A 583 9.24 25.75 18.01
N PHE A 584 8.11 25.05 17.86
CA PHE A 584 7.05 25.02 18.88
C PHE A 584 7.50 24.28 20.15
N ASP A 585 6.76 24.42 21.25
CA ASP A 585 7.12 23.84 22.57
C ASP A 585 8.56 24.21 22.98
N ASN A 586 8.85 25.50 23.13
CA ASN A 586 10.15 26.03 23.53
C ASN A 586 10.00 27.27 24.44
N GLU A 587 11.11 27.84 24.92
CA GLU A 587 11.13 29.03 25.79
C GLU A 587 11.42 30.34 25.02
N LEU A 588 11.17 30.40 23.71
CA LEU A 588 11.62 31.53 22.87
C LEU A 588 10.89 32.82 23.25
N GLN A 589 11.64 33.83 23.70
CA GLN A 589 11.08 35.15 24.04
C GLN A 589 10.99 36.09 22.83
N SER A 590 11.80 35.84 21.80
CA SER A 590 11.81 36.57 20.52
C SER A 590 12.44 35.72 19.41
N ILE A 591 12.28 36.16 18.17
CA ILE A 591 13.00 35.65 16.99
C ILE A 591 13.79 36.78 16.32
N PRO A 592 14.99 36.52 15.77
CA PRO A 592 15.84 37.53 15.13
C PRO A 592 15.21 38.07 13.84
N ALA A 593 15.50 39.32 13.50
CA ALA A 593 15.03 39.99 12.27
C ALA A 593 15.53 39.27 11.00
N GLU A 594 16.69 38.61 11.10
CA GLU A 594 17.30 37.77 10.07
C GLU A 594 16.41 36.61 9.62
N ILE A 595 15.37 36.24 10.39
CA ILE A 595 14.35 35.27 9.94
C ILE A 595 13.75 35.66 8.59
N GLY A 596 13.59 36.96 8.30
CA GLY A 596 13.09 37.47 7.03
C GLY A 596 14.03 37.29 5.83
N GLN A 597 15.19 36.67 6.01
CA GLN A 597 16.09 36.26 4.91
C GLN A 597 15.72 34.88 4.34
N LEU A 598 14.89 34.10 5.05
CA LEU A 598 14.43 32.76 4.66
C LEU A 598 13.36 32.79 3.54
N THR A 599 13.62 33.44 2.42
CA THR A 599 12.62 33.71 1.37
C THR A 599 12.04 32.45 0.70
N SER A 600 12.66 31.28 0.87
CA SER A 600 12.15 29.97 0.45
C SER A 600 11.16 29.32 1.44
N LEU A 601 10.96 29.89 2.63
CA LEU A 601 10.20 29.27 3.73
C LEU A 601 8.71 29.19 3.38
N GLN A 602 8.13 28.02 3.63
CA GLN A 602 6.74 27.65 3.36
C GLN A 602 5.97 27.39 4.66
N GLU A 603 6.63 26.85 5.68
CA GLU A 603 6.05 26.54 6.99
C GLU A 603 6.92 27.13 8.11
N LEU A 604 6.32 27.96 8.97
CA LEU A 604 6.93 28.48 10.19
C LEU A 604 6.01 28.20 11.38
N ILE A 605 6.46 27.31 12.26
CA ILE A 605 5.67 26.80 13.38
C ILE A 605 6.37 27.21 14.70
N LEU A 606 5.73 28.11 15.44
CA LEU A 606 6.27 28.85 16.60
C LEU A 606 5.28 28.86 17.80
N PHE A 607 4.29 27.97 17.81
CA PHE A 607 3.29 27.94 18.87
C PHE A 607 3.85 27.46 20.22
N HIS A 608 3.13 27.69 21.32
CA HIS A 608 3.54 27.29 22.68
C HIS A 608 4.99 27.70 22.99
N ASN A 609 5.18 29.02 23.02
CA ASN A 609 6.44 29.70 23.25
C ASN A 609 6.19 30.98 24.07
N GLU A 610 7.26 31.74 24.32
CA GLU A 610 7.25 32.93 25.18
C GLU A 610 7.30 34.26 24.38
N LEU A 611 6.92 34.22 23.10
CA LEU A 611 7.12 35.34 22.16
C LEU A 611 6.23 36.53 22.53
N GLN A 612 6.85 37.69 22.75
CA GLN A 612 6.15 38.94 23.04
C GLN A 612 5.84 39.77 21.78
N SER A 613 6.64 39.58 20.72
CA SER A 613 6.50 40.25 19.43
C SER A 613 7.16 39.45 18.31
N ILE A 614 6.79 39.76 17.06
CA ILE A 614 7.39 39.22 15.83
C ILE A 614 8.03 40.38 15.05
N PRO A 615 9.26 40.23 14.51
CA PRO A 615 9.94 41.29 13.75
C PRO A 615 9.20 41.62 12.45
N ALA A 616 9.25 42.90 12.04
CA ALA A 616 8.65 43.40 10.79
C ALA A 616 9.18 42.66 9.55
N GLU A 617 10.43 42.21 9.60
CA GLU A 617 11.10 41.41 8.58
C GLU A 617 10.35 40.12 8.20
N ILE A 618 9.43 39.63 9.03
CA ILE A 618 8.56 38.49 8.72
C ILE A 618 7.83 38.68 7.38
N GLY A 619 7.44 39.91 7.01
CA GLY A 619 6.74 40.20 5.74
C GLY A 619 7.54 39.84 4.48
N ARG A 620 8.86 39.66 4.59
CA ARG A 620 9.72 39.23 3.48
C ARG A 620 9.55 37.75 3.10
N LEU A 621 8.88 36.95 3.94
CA LEU A 621 8.63 35.52 3.71
C LEU A 621 7.49 35.28 2.71
N THR A 622 7.59 35.85 1.51
CA THR A 622 6.51 35.84 0.51
C THR A 622 6.13 34.45 -0.02
N SER A 623 6.96 33.43 0.23
CA SER A 623 6.67 32.01 -0.05
C SER A 623 5.85 31.30 1.04
N LEU A 624 5.62 31.94 2.20
CA LEU A 624 5.04 31.30 3.38
C LEU A 624 3.57 30.91 3.13
N LEU A 625 3.24 29.67 3.46
CA LEU A 625 1.91 29.06 3.31
C LEU A 625 1.21 28.90 4.67
N GLU A 626 1.98 28.61 5.72
CA GLU A 626 1.49 28.45 7.08
C GLU A 626 2.37 29.18 8.10
N LEU A 627 1.71 29.94 8.98
CA LEU A 627 2.31 30.61 10.13
C LEU A 627 1.47 30.29 11.38
N SER A 628 2.07 29.52 12.30
CA SER A 628 1.42 29.12 13.56
C SER A 628 2.12 29.80 14.74
N LEU A 629 1.41 30.70 15.41
CA LEU A 629 1.88 31.60 16.47
C LEU A 629 1.00 31.54 17.73
N PHE A 630 0.15 30.52 17.85
CA PHE A 630 -0.77 30.39 18.97
C PHE A 630 -0.08 30.02 20.29
N ASP A 631 -0.77 30.14 21.42
CA ASP A 631 -0.21 29.90 22.77
C ASP A 631 1.13 30.64 22.99
N ASN A 632 1.09 31.97 22.89
CA ASN A 632 2.24 32.87 23.05
C ASN A 632 1.84 34.12 23.84
N LYS A 633 2.77 35.09 24.01
CA LYS A 633 2.55 36.35 24.73
C LYS A 633 2.46 37.57 23.80
N LEU A 634 2.06 37.39 22.54
CA LEU A 634 2.04 38.45 21.54
C LEU A 634 1.00 39.52 21.90
N GLN A 635 1.43 40.79 21.99
CA GLN A 635 0.54 41.94 22.23
C GLN A 635 0.05 42.60 20.94
N SER A 636 0.82 42.45 19.87
CA SER A 636 0.51 42.91 18.52
C SER A 636 1.22 42.06 17.46
N ILE A 637 0.82 42.22 16.20
CA ILE A 637 1.53 41.69 15.03
C ILE A 637 1.93 42.85 14.11
N PRO A 638 3.10 42.80 13.43
CA PRO A 638 3.56 43.87 12.55
C PRO A 638 2.65 44.06 11.33
N ALA A 639 2.57 45.28 10.81
CA ALA A 639 1.77 45.61 9.62
C ALA A 639 2.28 44.86 8.37
N GLU A 640 3.59 44.60 8.33
CA GLU A 640 4.29 43.83 7.32
C GLU A 640 3.76 42.40 7.16
N ILE A 641 2.96 41.88 8.11
CA ILE A 641 2.25 40.60 7.96
C ILE A 641 1.43 40.56 6.65
N GLY A 642 0.85 41.68 6.21
CA GLY A 642 0.07 41.76 4.97
C GLY A 642 0.87 41.44 3.69
N GLN A 643 2.20 41.48 3.75
CA GLN A 643 3.08 41.14 2.62
C GLN A 643 3.13 39.64 2.34
N LEU A 644 2.67 38.78 3.27
CA LEU A 644 2.60 37.32 3.15
C LEU A 644 1.48 36.85 2.21
N THR A 645 1.44 37.37 0.98
CA THR A 645 0.35 37.16 0.02
C THR A 645 0.09 35.71 -0.40
N SER A 646 1.03 34.79 -0.16
CA SER A 646 0.89 33.33 -0.37
C SER A 646 0.23 32.59 0.80
N LEU A 647 0.08 33.24 1.96
CA LEU A 647 -0.32 32.60 3.23
C LEU A 647 -1.74 32.03 3.14
N LYS A 648 -1.90 30.79 3.58
CA LYS A 648 -3.18 30.05 3.59
C LYS A 648 -3.73 29.85 5.00
N LYS A 649 -2.86 29.74 6.00
CA LYS A 649 -3.22 29.50 7.41
C LYS A 649 -2.43 30.42 8.32
N LEU A 650 -3.15 31.12 9.19
CA LEU A 650 -2.61 32.01 10.21
C LEU A 650 -3.33 31.75 11.55
N ASP A 651 -2.62 31.11 12.47
CA ASP A 651 -3.13 30.81 13.81
C ASP A 651 -2.46 31.72 14.85
N LEU A 652 -3.28 32.57 15.48
CA LEU A 652 -2.91 33.58 16.48
C LEU A 652 -3.72 33.42 17.78
N PHE A 653 -4.37 32.26 17.98
CA PHE A 653 -5.20 32.05 19.16
C PHE A 653 -4.37 31.97 20.44
N HIS A 654 -4.99 32.17 21.61
CA HIS A 654 -4.31 32.13 22.92
C HIS A 654 -3.09 33.07 22.95
N ASN A 655 -3.35 34.37 22.77
CA ASN A 655 -2.34 35.43 22.83
C ASN A 655 -2.90 36.65 23.59
N MET A 656 -2.15 37.75 23.61
CA MET A 656 -2.53 39.00 24.28
C MET A 656 -2.83 40.13 23.28
N LEU A 657 -3.27 39.78 22.06
CA LEU A 657 -3.47 40.76 20.99
C LEU A 657 -4.57 41.74 21.36
N GLN A 658 -4.28 43.04 21.24
CA GLN A 658 -5.26 44.11 21.48
C GLN A 658 -5.88 44.61 20.16
N SER A 659 -5.13 44.52 19.06
CA SER A 659 -5.57 44.91 17.72
C SER A 659 -4.92 44.04 16.64
N ILE A 660 -5.56 44.01 15.47
CA ILE A 660 -5.02 43.43 14.23
C ILE A 660 -4.77 44.59 13.24
N PRO A 661 -3.61 44.66 12.55
CA PRO A 661 -3.33 45.71 11.58
C PRO A 661 -4.26 45.63 10.37
N THR A 662 -4.54 46.79 9.77
CA THR A 662 -5.39 46.92 8.56
C THR A 662 -4.87 46.12 7.37
N GLU A 663 -3.55 45.95 7.30
CA GLU A 663 -2.80 45.22 6.30
C GLU A 663 -3.16 43.71 6.26
N ILE A 664 -3.82 43.17 7.30
CA ILE A 664 -4.34 41.80 7.29
C ILE A 664 -5.23 41.52 6.07
N GLY A 665 -5.95 42.52 5.56
CA GLY A 665 -6.80 42.39 4.37
C GLY A 665 -6.04 42.09 3.06
N GLN A 666 -4.72 42.29 3.05
CA GLN A 666 -3.85 42.01 1.89
C GLN A 666 -3.58 40.50 1.71
N LEU A 667 -3.87 39.67 2.72
CA LEU A 667 -3.69 38.22 2.71
C LEU A 667 -4.74 37.48 1.86
N THR A 668 -4.90 37.88 0.61
CA THR A 668 -5.98 37.42 -0.28
C THR A 668 -6.01 35.90 -0.55
N SER A 669 -4.92 35.18 -0.29
CA SER A 669 -4.83 33.71 -0.35
C SER A 669 -5.32 32.99 0.91
N LEU A 670 -5.58 33.70 2.01
CA LEU A 670 -5.84 33.14 3.33
C LEU A 670 -7.15 32.35 3.36
N GLN A 671 -7.10 31.16 3.94
CA GLN A 671 -8.20 30.19 4.02
C GLN A 671 -8.63 29.95 5.47
N GLU A 672 -7.69 30.01 6.41
CA GLU A 672 -7.95 29.85 7.84
C GLU A 672 -7.28 30.99 8.63
N LEU A 673 -8.09 31.66 9.46
CA LEU A 673 -7.66 32.68 10.40
C LEU A 673 -8.28 32.40 11.76
N SER A 674 -7.44 32.28 12.79
CA SER A 674 -7.88 32.13 14.18
C SER A 674 -7.22 33.18 15.07
N VAL A 675 -8.03 34.02 15.72
CA VAL A 675 -7.62 34.96 16.76
C VAL A 675 -8.35 34.68 18.08
N TYR A 676 -8.84 33.45 18.25
CA TYR A 676 -9.58 32.98 19.43
C TYR A 676 -8.81 33.22 20.75
N ASN A 677 -9.49 33.60 21.83
CA ASN A 677 -8.90 33.85 23.16
C ASN A 677 -7.75 34.88 23.09
N ASN A 678 -8.13 36.12 22.83
CA ASN A 678 -7.27 37.30 22.80
C ASN A 678 -7.97 38.47 23.50
N THR A 679 -7.38 39.66 23.46
CA THR A 679 -7.94 40.89 24.06
C THR A 679 -8.46 41.89 23.02
N LEU A 680 -8.87 41.42 21.84
CA LEU A 680 -9.29 42.29 20.73
C LEU A 680 -10.59 43.04 21.08
N TYR A 681 -10.54 44.37 21.01
CA TYR A 681 -11.72 45.24 21.20
C TYR A 681 -12.38 45.65 19.86
N TYR A 682 -11.68 45.47 18.74
CA TYR A 682 -12.19 45.62 17.38
C TYR A 682 -11.42 44.72 16.39
N VAL A 683 -11.96 44.56 15.19
CA VAL A 683 -11.26 44.02 14.02
C VAL A 683 -11.32 45.05 12.89
N PRO A 684 -10.26 45.19 12.07
CA PRO A 684 -10.25 46.13 10.94
C PRO A 684 -11.25 45.70 9.85
N VAL A 685 -11.86 46.66 9.17
CA VAL A 685 -12.86 46.36 8.10
C VAL A 685 -12.21 45.70 6.89
N GLU A 686 -10.93 45.95 6.68
CA GLU A 686 -10.06 45.33 5.68
C GLU A 686 -9.99 43.81 5.83
N MET A 687 -10.17 43.26 7.05
CA MET A 687 -10.22 41.81 7.28
C MET A 687 -11.36 41.12 6.50
N PHE A 688 -12.43 41.84 6.13
CA PHE A 688 -13.52 41.29 5.34
C PHE A 688 -13.23 41.23 3.83
N GLN A 689 -12.07 41.73 3.38
CA GLN A 689 -11.56 41.58 2.00
C GLN A 689 -10.98 40.17 1.74
N LEU A 690 -10.84 39.35 2.78
CA LEU A 690 -10.32 37.97 2.75
C LEU A 690 -11.31 36.98 2.11
N THR A 691 -11.71 37.22 0.86
CA THR A 691 -12.77 36.48 0.17
C THR A 691 -12.46 34.99 -0.07
N SER A 692 -11.20 34.56 0.07
CA SER A 692 -10.76 33.15 0.05
C SER A 692 -11.02 32.39 1.37
N LEU A 693 -11.37 33.09 2.44
CA LEU A 693 -11.42 32.56 3.80
C LEU A 693 -12.55 31.53 3.95
N LYS A 694 -12.21 30.36 4.49
CA LYS A 694 -13.10 29.21 4.76
C LYS A 694 -13.41 29.05 6.24
N LYS A 695 -12.49 29.43 7.12
CA LYS A 695 -12.64 29.37 8.57
C LYS A 695 -12.17 30.68 9.20
N LEU A 696 -13.03 31.25 10.05
CA LEU A 696 -12.74 32.44 10.84
C LEU A 696 -13.14 32.18 12.29
N ASP A 697 -12.18 32.27 13.20
CA ASP A 697 -12.43 32.21 14.65
C ASP A 697 -12.05 33.53 15.32
N LEU A 698 -13.07 34.20 15.85
CA LEU A 698 -12.98 35.44 16.61
C LEU A 698 -13.30 35.22 18.11
N GLY A 699 -13.58 33.99 18.55
CA GLY A 699 -14.17 33.72 19.86
C GLY A 699 -13.31 34.14 21.05
N GLU A 700 -13.93 34.26 22.23
CA GLU A 700 -13.28 34.66 23.50
C GLU A 700 -12.46 35.96 23.33
N ASN A 701 -13.13 37.05 22.96
CA ASN A 701 -12.55 38.39 22.72
C ASN A 701 -13.47 39.49 23.30
N GLN A 702 -13.18 40.77 23.05
CA GLN A 702 -13.94 41.92 23.59
C GLN A 702 -14.64 42.75 22.51
N LEU A 703 -15.03 42.11 21.40
CA LEU A 703 -15.66 42.71 20.22
C LEU A 703 -17.15 43.10 20.44
N GLN A 704 -17.41 44.36 20.78
CA GLN A 704 -18.77 44.85 21.04
C GLN A 704 -19.73 44.79 19.82
N SER A 705 -19.19 44.81 18.60
CA SER A 705 -19.95 44.74 17.35
C SER A 705 -19.14 44.11 16.22
N ILE A 706 -19.83 43.70 15.17
CA ILE A 706 -19.22 43.21 13.93
C ILE A 706 -19.80 43.98 12.74
N PHE A 707 -18.96 44.27 11.75
CA PHE A 707 -19.30 45.10 10.58
C PHE A 707 -20.19 44.34 9.59
N ALA A 708 -21.01 45.06 8.83
CA ALA A 708 -21.91 44.50 7.80
C ALA A 708 -21.12 43.82 6.67
N GLU A 709 -19.90 44.29 6.43
CA GLU A 709 -18.92 43.80 5.49
C GLU A 709 -18.57 42.32 5.70
N ILE A 710 -18.86 41.71 6.86
CA ILE A 710 -18.74 40.25 7.06
C ILE A 710 -19.46 39.43 5.98
N GLY A 711 -20.55 39.95 5.40
CA GLY A 711 -21.25 39.30 4.28
C GLY A 711 -20.41 39.10 3.01
N GLN A 712 -19.30 39.83 2.86
CA GLN A 712 -18.35 39.70 1.73
C GLN A 712 -17.55 38.39 1.77
N LEU A 713 -17.41 37.74 2.93
CA LEU A 713 -16.69 36.48 3.12
C LEU A 713 -17.46 35.26 2.57
N THR A 714 -17.95 35.33 1.33
CA THR A 714 -18.91 34.35 0.76
C THR A 714 -18.38 32.91 0.63
N SER A 715 -17.05 32.71 0.72
CA SER A 715 -16.40 31.39 0.77
C SER A 715 -16.45 30.72 2.16
N LEU A 716 -16.83 31.46 3.21
CA LEU A 716 -16.73 31.04 4.60
C LEU A 716 -17.64 29.85 4.90
N GLN A 717 -17.08 28.82 5.54
CA GLN A 717 -17.73 27.56 5.88
C GLN A 717 -17.88 27.41 7.40
N GLU A 718 -16.95 27.95 8.18
CA GLU A 718 -17.01 27.96 9.64
C GLU A 718 -16.74 29.37 10.18
N LEU A 719 -17.65 29.85 11.03
CA LEU A 719 -17.54 31.13 11.71
C LEU A 719 -17.80 30.95 13.20
N PHE A 720 -16.82 31.34 14.01
CA PHE A 720 -16.90 31.31 15.46
C PHE A 720 -16.81 32.73 16.01
N MET A 721 -17.84 33.14 16.73
CA MET A 721 -17.97 34.45 17.38
C MET A 721 -18.50 34.26 18.81
N ARG A 722 -18.09 33.16 19.44
CA ARG A 722 -18.46 32.77 20.81
C ARG A 722 -17.85 33.73 21.83
N ASN A 723 -18.62 34.18 22.82
CA ASN A 723 -18.13 35.03 23.91
C ASN A 723 -17.28 36.22 23.43
N ILE A 724 -17.85 37.07 22.57
CA ILE A 724 -17.18 38.30 22.12
C ILE A 724 -17.87 39.58 22.57
N ASN A 725 -19.04 39.49 23.23
CA ASN A 725 -19.91 40.59 23.70
C ASN A 725 -20.87 41.19 22.65
N LEU A 726 -21.24 40.44 21.60
CA LEU A 726 -22.21 40.91 20.60
C LEU A 726 -23.60 41.19 21.21
N GLN A 727 -24.15 42.37 20.91
CA GLN A 727 -25.54 42.71 21.22
C GLN A 727 -26.51 42.42 20.06
N SER A 728 -26.00 42.41 18.83
CA SER A 728 -26.71 42.10 17.58
C SER A 728 -25.73 41.56 16.55
N ILE A 729 -26.27 40.95 15.47
CA ILE A 729 -25.52 40.60 14.26
C ILE A 729 -26.14 41.28 13.03
N PRO A 730 -25.34 41.69 12.02
CA PRO A 730 -25.83 42.34 10.81
C PRO A 730 -26.68 41.38 9.96
N ALA A 731 -27.62 41.95 9.17
CA ALA A 731 -28.48 41.18 8.27
C ALA A 731 -27.67 40.51 7.13
N GLU A 732 -26.55 41.13 6.78
CA GLU A 732 -25.56 40.70 5.80
C GLU A 732 -24.95 39.33 6.14
N ILE A 733 -25.09 38.82 7.38
CA ILE A 733 -24.73 37.44 7.73
C ILE A 733 -25.40 36.42 6.79
N GLY A 734 -26.62 36.70 6.30
CA GLY A 734 -27.34 35.84 5.34
C GLY A 734 -26.67 35.69 3.97
N GLN A 735 -25.69 36.54 3.65
CA GLN A 735 -24.91 36.45 2.41
C GLN A 735 -23.90 35.28 2.42
N LEU A 736 -23.55 34.75 3.59
CA LEU A 736 -22.60 33.65 3.81
C LEU A 736 -23.17 32.28 3.41
N LYS A 737 -23.63 32.13 2.17
CA LYS A 737 -24.37 30.95 1.69
C LYS A 737 -23.58 29.63 1.76
N SER A 738 -22.26 29.70 1.86
CA SER A 738 -21.36 28.56 2.04
C SER A 738 -21.26 28.06 3.49
N LEU A 739 -21.77 28.82 4.46
CA LEU A 739 -21.58 28.58 5.89
C LEU A 739 -22.26 27.29 6.35
N LYS A 740 -21.48 26.41 6.99
CA LYS A 740 -21.88 25.11 7.54
C LYS A 740 -21.95 25.15 9.07
N LYS A 741 -21.11 25.96 9.72
CA LYS A 741 -21.02 26.07 11.18
C LYS A 741 -20.99 27.54 11.60
N LEU A 742 -21.88 27.89 12.52
CA LEU A 742 -21.95 29.22 13.14
C LEU A 742 -22.06 29.07 14.66
N ASP A 743 -21.06 29.55 15.39
CA ASP A 743 -21.11 29.64 16.86
C ASP A 743 -21.25 31.11 17.28
N LEU A 744 -22.38 31.44 17.92
CA LEU A 744 -22.72 32.74 18.51
C LEU A 744 -22.97 32.61 20.03
N GLY A 745 -22.55 31.49 20.64
CA GLY A 745 -22.81 31.20 22.04
C GLY A 745 -22.17 32.22 22.99
N HIS A 746 -22.72 32.36 24.21
CA HIS A 746 -22.19 33.24 25.26
C HIS A 746 -22.10 34.73 24.87
N ASN A 747 -23.08 35.25 24.14
CA ASN A 747 -23.15 36.67 23.78
C ASN A 747 -24.32 37.39 24.49
N HIS A 748 -24.65 38.60 24.04
CA HIS A 748 -25.74 39.42 24.58
C HIS A 748 -26.85 39.65 23.55
N LEU A 749 -26.98 38.75 22.57
CA LEU A 749 -27.93 38.86 21.46
C LEU A 749 -29.37 38.87 22.00
N GLN A 750 -30.13 39.92 21.66
CA GLN A 750 -31.54 40.04 22.02
C GLN A 750 -32.49 39.50 20.94
N SER A 751 -32.03 39.50 19.69
CA SER A 751 -32.72 38.97 18.52
C SER A 751 -31.70 38.47 17.47
N ILE A 752 -32.19 37.70 16.49
CA ILE A 752 -31.43 37.23 15.33
C ILE A 752 -32.15 37.74 14.05
N PRO A 753 -31.45 38.32 13.07
CA PRO A 753 -32.05 38.80 11.84
C PRO A 753 -32.73 37.66 11.05
N PRO A 754 -33.90 37.87 10.42
CA PRO A 754 -34.57 36.89 9.57
C PRO A 754 -33.69 36.34 8.43
N GLU A 755 -32.72 37.13 7.98
CA GLU A 755 -31.73 36.79 6.95
C GLU A 755 -30.89 35.56 7.31
N ILE A 756 -30.84 35.15 8.58
CA ILE A 756 -30.25 33.87 9.01
C ILE A 756 -30.81 32.68 8.21
N GLY A 757 -32.10 32.72 7.80
CA GLY A 757 -32.73 31.67 6.99
C GLY A 757 -32.16 31.51 5.57
N GLN A 758 -31.35 32.46 5.10
CA GLN A 758 -30.65 32.37 3.81
C GLN A 758 -29.46 31.41 3.83
N LEU A 759 -28.96 31.04 5.02
CA LEU A 759 -27.82 30.14 5.24
C LEU A 759 -28.17 28.66 4.97
N ARG A 760 -28.63 28.33 3.76
CA ARG A 760 -29.18 27.01 3.42
C ARG A 760 -28.20 25.84 3.59
N SER A 761 -26.90 26.11 3.65
CA SER A 761 -25.82 25.14 3.88
C SER A 761 -25.56 24.84 5.37
N LEU A 762 -26.15 25.61 6.29
CA LEU A 762 -25.84 25.57 7.72
C LEU A 762 -26.29 24.25 8.35
N GLN A 763 -25.37 23.60 9.05
CA GLN A 763 -25.56 22.29 9.69
C GLN A 763 -25.52 22.39 11.22
N PHE A 764 -24.75 23.36 11.75
CA PHE A 764 -24.62 23.64 13.17
C PHE A 764 -24.83 25.13 13.44
N LEU A 765 -25.68 25.44 14.41
CA LEU A 765 -25.93 26.79 14.91
C LEU A 765 -25.95 26.77 16.45
N ASP A 766 -24.98 27.44 17.09
CA ASP A 766 -25.00 27.68 18.53
C ASP A 766 -25.48 29.10 18.82
N LEU A 767 -26.57 29.22 19.59
CA LEU A 767 -27.14 30.46 20.13
C LEU A 767 -27.27 30.40 21.66
N GLY A 768 -26.67 29.39 22.32
CA GLY A 768 -26.77 29.18 23.76
C GLY A 768 -26.15 30.33 24.57
N HIS A 769 -26.59 30.51 25.82
CA HIS A 769 -26.14 31.63 26.67
C HIS A 769 -26.27 33.00 25.97
N ASN A 770 -27.49 33.39 25.60
CA ASN A 770 -27.79 34.70 25.01
C ASN A 770 -29.04 35.31 25.69
N GLN A 771 -29.54 36.44 25.18
CA GLN A 771 -30.71 37.13 25.72
C GLN A 771 -31.95 37.05 24.81
N LEU A 772 -31.99 36.06 23.91
CA LEU A 772 -33.02 35.94 22.88
C LEU A 772 -34.40 35.74 23.51
N GLN A 773 -35.36 36.59 23.15
CA GLN A 773 -36.76 36.48 23.57
C GLN A 773 -37.59 35.63 22.59
N SER A 774 -37.20 35.64 21.31
CA SER A 774 -37.79 34.87 20.23
C SER A 774 -36.74 34.50 19.19
N ILE A 775 -37.04 33.47 18.40
CA ILE A 775 -36.25 33.04 17.24
C ILE A 775 -37.05 33.39 15.97
N PRO A 776 -36.45 33.89 14.88
CA PRO A 776 -37.18 34.17 13.65
C PRO A 776 -37.70 32.88 12.99
N ALA A 777 -38.93 32.90 12.49
CA ALA A 777 -39.54 31.79 11.73
C ALA A 777 -38.70 31.34 10.51
N ALA A 778 -37.84 32.24 10.01
CA ALA A 778 -36.88 31.97 8.95
C ALA A 778 -35.88 30.84 9.26
N ILE A 779 -35.65 30.48 10.53
CA ILE A 779 -34.86 29.28 10.89
C ILE A 779 -35.43 28.01 10.23
N GLY A 780 -36.75 27.91 10.04
CA GLY A 780 -37.36 26.78 9.32
C GLY A 780 -36.90 26.62 7.87
N GLN A 781 -36.22 27.62 7.27
CA GLN A 781 -35.63 27.54 5.93
C GLN A 781 -34.27 26.81 5.90
N LEU A 782 -33.63 26.60 7.06
CA LEU A 782 -32.32 25.97 7.23
C LEU A 782 -32.39 24.44 7.06
N LYS A 783 -32.75 23.96 5.86
CA LYS A 783 -33.03 22.53 5.61
C LYS A 783 -31.85 21.58 5.85
N SER A 784 -30.62 22.10 5.91
CA SER A 784 -29.40 21.35 6.21
C SER A 784 -29.08 21.26 7.72
N LEU A 785 -29.83 21.94 8.58
CA LEU A 785 -29.51 22.10 10.00
C LEU A 785 -29.72 20.78 10.76
N LYS A 786 -28.66 20.31 11.42
CA LYS A 786 -28.59 19.07 12.20
C LYS A 786 -28.55 19.33 13.70
N LYS A 787 -27.91 20.42 14.12
CA LYS A 787 -27.80 20.81 15.53
C LYS A 787 -28.10 22.31 15.71
N LEU A 788 -28.99 22.60 16.65
CA LEU A 788 -29.33 23.94 17.10
C LEU A 788 -29.22 23.98 18.63
N VAL A 789 -28.47 24.93 19.17
CA VAL A 789 -28.32 25.12 20.63
C VAL A 789 -29.02 26.42 21.03
N LEU A 790 -29.93 26.35 22.00
CA LEU A 790 -30.78 27.45 22.47
C LEU A 790 -30.80 27.62 24.00
N PHE A 791 -30.22 26.68 24.76
CA PHE A 791 -30.23 26.74 26.23
C PHE A 791 -29.71 28.07 26.80
N TYR A 792 -30.12 28.41 28.02
CA TYR A 792 -29.81 29.69 28.68
C TYR A 792 -30.11 30.93 27.82
N ASN A 793 -31.35 31.00 27.31
CA ASN A 793 -31.95 32.18 26.68
C ASN A 793 -33.25 32.59 27.39
N LYS A 794 -33.89 33.68 26.93
CA LYS A 794 -35.16 34.23 27.46
C LYS A 794 -36.38 33.83 26.61
N LEU A 795 -36.29 32.70 25.88
CA LEU A 795 -37.29 32.28 24.90
C LEU A 795 -38.63 31.92 25.54
N GLN A 796 -39.70 32.59 25.11
CA GLN A 796 -41.08 32.24 25.54
C GLN A 796 -41.71 31.14 24.67
N SER A 797 -41.28 31.01 23.41
CA SER A 797 -41.74 29.99 22.48
C SER A 797 -40.72 29.74 21.36
N ILE A 798 -40.90 28.64 20.64
CA ILE A 798 -40.08 28.23 19.50
C ILE A 798 -40.97 28.25 18.25
N PRO A 799 -40.54 28.85 17.11
CA PRO A 799 -41.32 28.88 15.87
C PRO A 799 -41.78 27.50 15.39
N ALA A 800 -43.04 27.42 14.91
CA ALA A 800 -43.62 26.16 14.44
C ALA A 800 -42.90 25.61 13.19
N GLU A 801 -42.26 26.50 12.43
CA GLU A 801 -41.49 26.23 11.20
C GLU A 801 -40.27 25.34 11.46
N ILE A 802 -39.74 25.30 12.69
CA ILE A 802 -38.65 24.39 13.09
C ILE A 802 -39.08 22.91 12.96
N ARG A 803 -40.38 22.60 13.07
CA ARG A 803 -40.91 21.24 12.81
C ARG A 803 -40.69 20.76 11.37
N GLN A 804 -40.32 21.65 10.44
CA GLN A 804 -39.98 21.29 9.07
C GLN A 804 -38.56 20.71 8.94
N LEU A 805 -37.74 20.77 10.00
CA LEU A 805 -36.34 20.35 10.02
C LEU A 805 -36.23 18.94 10.62
N ARG A 806 -36.54 17.92 9.81
CA ARG A 806 -36.72 16.52 10.27
C ARG A 806 -35.48 15.88 10.90
N SER A 807 -34.29 16.38 10.59
CA SER A 807 -33.00 15.85 11.06
C SER A 807 -32.36 16.70 12.18
N LEU A 808 -33.12 17.65 12.75
CA LEU A 808 -32.61 18.60 13.72
C LEU A 808 -32.68 18.05 15.16
N VAL A 809 -31.55 18.12 15.87
CA VAL A 809 -31.50 18.01 17.33
C VAL A 809 -31.40 19.41 17.93
N VAL A 810 -32.27 19.72 18.90
CA VAL A 810 -32.29 21.00 19.63
C VAL A 810 -31.82 20.76 21.06
N TYR A 811 -30.92 21.61 21.57
CA TYR A 811 -30.33 21.55 22.91
C TYR A 811 -30.63 22.81 23.73
#